data_AF-Q9KHQ4-F1
#
_entry.id   AF-Q9KHQ4-F1
#
_cell.length_a   1.000
_cell.length_b   1.000
_cell.length_c   1.000
_cell.angle_alpha   90.00
_cell.angle_beta   90.00
_cell.angle_gamma   90.00
#
_symmetry.space_group_name_H-M   'P 1'
#
loop_
_entity.id
_entity.type
_entity.pdbx_description
1 polymer ?
#
loop_
_entity_poly.entity_id
_entity_poly.type
_entity_poly.pdbx_seq_one_letter_code
_entity_poly.pdbx_strand_id
1 'polypeptide(L)'
;MSNKESNIEKTNFDGFIQAVGSEIEQAQVRLIVAANAQMLFHHWKIGNYILYHQQLHGWGSKIIKQLAKAIRLHYPEKKGYSERNLTYMCQFAKAYPLRALQSFIETDASLSVPTIQSVTNEVLKLNDKQFTQELTAQIQSIDCQSLAITQEVPAQFEDVGKTVSAIYRMGIREIEEVFLTSPIAKINWTSQMTILDSSLPLGLSYWYMKQSVEMGWSSNVLKMQIDSDLYSRQISNNKVNNFTTTLPAPQSDLANYLLKDRTSLIWQEPKEKADERDIEEQLVKHVTRYLLEMGNGFAFVARQKHFQVGNSDFFADLILYSIPLHAYIVVELKATPFKPEYAGQLNFYINVVDDKLRGENDNKTIGLLLCKGKDEVVAQYALTGYDQPIGISDYQLSKAIPEKLKSALPSVEEVEEELASFLDKDNNNSKIVASMKDVITTLIPRYGELNRIYKDWFDNKGFSFEKQKFITKFYLDYNDVTVLETAILELVFHLPQEQYTLILNSLKKEVCENISYYKKGCMPDEQTVYNICFRVSEIYKEAIEEQQYKTTKLHAPLNEAYHRYDSIGYREHTAEDEKRAEMEYERCKDEYEEKKNKLTELYDLQKQTREKALQYAKSRFNEIYRLGCHLKETLAKYVFDETNEPEEPAEQEPNAPNIQEEVLGTKQTEYFNMELLSLIHVTCVGEQFENISEHDFYTCMNLLPSDTKPQIRPREKIRTCYLIFLMSEKLPKQDRENWKRNILKILDIEESYYKSKYKEPVSDFPSDSNRKFAKEMDGIFR
;
A
#
# COMPACT_ATOMS: atom_id res chain seq x y z
N MET A 1 1.31 42.40 -21.50
CA MET A 1 1.33 41.91 -20.11
C MET A 1 0.17 40.94 -19.96
N SER A 2 0.42 39.63 -19.82
CA SER A 2 -0.52 38.61 -19.29
C SER A 2 -0.02 37.20 -19.67
N ASN A 3 1.17 36.81 -19.20
CA ASN A 3 1.62 35.41 -19.27
C ASN A 3 2.64 35.06 -18.17
N LYS A 4 2.60 35.80 -17.05
CA LYS A 4 3.46 35.55 -15.88
C LYS A 4 2.70 35.02 -14.66
N GLU A 5 1.36 35.01 -14.67
CA GLU A 5 0.56 34.58 -13.51
C GLU A 5 0.31 33.05 -13.47
N SER A 6 0.27 32.35 -14.62
CA SER A 6 -0.23 30.96 -14.66
C SER A 6 0.74 29.87 -14.16
N ASN A 7 2.05 30.08 -14.23
CA ASN A 7 3.05 29.09 -13.77
C ASN A 7 3.50 29.32 -12.32
N ILE A 8 3.37 30.54 -11.79
CA ILE A 8 3.74 30.86 -10.39
C ILE A 8 2.60 30.46 -9.44
N GLU A 9 1.35 30.41 -9.89
CA GLU A 9 0.20 30.01 -9.05
C GLU A 9 0.09 28.50 -8.82
N LYS A 10 0.46 27.64 -9.79
CA LYS A 10 0.35 26.18 -9.63
C LYS A 10 1.34 25.61 -8.61
N THR A 11 2.61 26.00 -8.66
CA THR A 11 3.62 25.52 -7.71
C THR A 11 3.35 26.01 -6.29
N ASN A 12 2.83 27.24 -6.16
CA ASN A 12 2.41 27.78 -4.86
C ASN A 12 1.15 27.09 -4.34
N PHE A 13 0.22 26.71 -5.21
CA PHE A 13 -0.97 25.95 -4.82
C PHE A 13 -0.62 24.52 -4.43
N ASP A 14 0.28 23.83 -5.14
CA ASP A 14 0.74 22.49 -4.78
C ASP A 14 1.53 22.51 -3.46
N GLY A 15 2.38 23.52 -3.25
CA GLY A 15 3.04 23.74 -1.95
C GLY A 15 2.05 24.04 -0.82
N PHE A 16 0.97 24.77 -1.11
CA PHE A 16 -0.12 25.00 -0.16
C PHE A 16 -0.89 23.71 0.17
N ILE A 17 -1.19 22.87 -0.82
CA ILE A 17 -1.83 21.56 -0.62
C ILE A 17 -0.92 20.63 0.18
N GLN A 18 0.38 20.59 -0.09
CA GLN A 18 1.34 19.81 0.71
C GLN A 18 1.44 20.31 2.14
N ALA A 19 1.45 21.62 2.37
CA ALA A 19 1.45 22.19 3.72
C ALA A 19 0.17 21.84 4.49
N VAL A 20 -1.00 21.94 3.84
CA VAL A 20 -2.29 21.54 4.44
C VAL A 20 -2.34 20.03 4.68
N GLY A 21 -1.86 19.22 3.75
CA GLY A 21 -1.77 17.76 3.88
C GLY A 21 -0.89 17.35 5.05
N SER A 22 0.30 17.94 5.17
CA SER A 22 1.21 17.70 6.30
C SER A 22 0.58 18.10 7.64
N GLU A 23 -0.14 19.22 7.71
CA GLU A 23 -0.85 19.62 8.94
C GLU A 23 -1.98 18.65 9.29
N ILE A 24 -2.70 18.10 8.30
CA ILE A 24 -3.72 17.06 8.53
C ILE A 24 -3.07 15.77 9.08
N GLU A 25 -1.96 15.32 8.48
CA GLU A 25 -1.23 14.14 8.95
C GLU A 25 -0.70 14.33 10.38
N GLN A 26 -0.08 15.49 10.65
CA GLN A 26 0.39 15.83 11.99
C GLN A 26 -0.77 15.91 12.99
N ALA A 27 -1.93 16.45 12.61
CA ALA A 27 -3.12 16.48 13.45
C ALA A 27 -3.63 15.07 13.76
N GLN A 28 -3.62 14.16 12.78
CA GLN A 28 -3.98 12.75 12.98
C GLN A 28 -3.00 12.06 13.94
N VAL A 29 -1.70 12.25 13.77
CA VAL A 29 -0.68 11.70 14.67
C VAL A 29 -0.86 12.24 16.09
N ARG A 30 -1.05 13.55 16.26
CA ARG A 30 -1.31 14.17 17.58
C ARG A 30 -2.57 13.59 18.23
N LEU A 31 -3.63 13.35 17.45
CA LEU A 31 -4.87 12.76 17.95
C LEU A 31 -4.67 11.31 18.43
N ILE A 32 -3.92 10.50 17.67
CA ILE A 32 -3.60 9.11 18.06
C ILE A 32 -2.74 9.09 19.33
N VAL A 33 -1.70 9.93 19.42
CA VAL A 33 -0.83 10.02 20.58
C VAL A 33 -1.60 10.48 21.82
N ALA A 34 -2.44 11.51 21.68
CA ALA A 34 -3.29 12.00 22.77
C ALA A 34 -4.30 10.93 23.22
N ALA A 35 -4.92 10.21 22.27
CA ALA A 35 -5.85 9.13 22.58
C ALA A 35 -5.15 7.97 23.32
N ASN A 36 -3.94 7.59 22.91
CA ASN A 36 -3.14 6.58 23.60
C ASN A 36 -2.80 7.01 25.04
N ALA A 37 -2.30 8.23 25.22
CA ALA A 37 -1.93 8.75 26.53
C ALA A 37 -3.14 8.81 27.48
N GLN A 38 -4.29 9.26 26.98
CA GLN A 38 -5.55 9.28 27.73
C GLN A 38 -6.09 7.90 28.04
N MET A 39 -5.97 6.96 27.09
CA MET A 39 -6.30 5.56 27.33
C MET A 39 -5.43 4.97 28.45
N LEU A 40 -4.11 5.20 28.44
CA LEU A 40 -3.21 4.73 29.50
C LEU A 40 -3.53 5.34 30.86
N PHE A 41 -3.82 6.64 30.89
CA PHE A 41 -4.24 7.31 32.12
C PHE A 41 -5.55 6.71 32.67
N HIS A 42 -6.49 6.39 31.77
CA HIS A 42 -7.72 5.68 32.15
C HIS A 42 -7.43 4.29 32.74
N HIS A 43 -6.57 3.49 32.10
CA HIS A 43 -6.16 2.18 32.62
C HIS A 43 -5.51 2.30 34.02
N TRP A 44 -4.66 3.31 34.20
CA TRP A 44 -4.01 3.60 35.49
C TRP A 44 -5.03 3.99 36.58
N LYS A 45 -6.01 4.84 36.27
CA LYS A 45 -7.10 5.22 37.20
C LYS A 45 -7.93 4.02 37.62
N ILE A 46 -8.36 3.19 36.65
CA ILE A 46 -9.15 1.99 36.92
C ILE A 46 -8.35 1.01 37.78
N GLY A 47 -7.05 0.83 37.50
CA GLY A 47 -6.17 0.00 38.32
C GLY A 47 -6.09 0.47 39.77
N ASN A 48 -5.85 1.78 40.00
CA ASN A 48 -5.82 2.36 41.34
C ASN A 48 -7.16 2.22 42.07
N TYR A 49 -8.27 2.42 41.37
CA TYR A 49 -9.62 2.28 41.91
C TYR A 49 -9.92 0.84 42.35
N ILE A 50 -9.59 -0.15 41.51
CA ILE A 50 -9.78 -1.56 41.86
C ILE A 50 -8.91 -1.94 43.05
N LEU A 51 -7.62 -1.57 43.04
CA LEU A 51 -6.70 -1.85 44.14
C LEU A 51 -7.17 -1.24 45.47
N TYR A 52 -7.67 -0.01 45.42
CA TYR A 52 -8.23 0.68 46.59
C TYR A 52 -9.40 -0.09 47.21
N HIS A 53 -10.39 -0.49 46.41
CA HIS A 53 -11.53 -1.25 46.92
C HIS A 53 -11.17 -2.69 47.32
N GLN A 54 -10.20 -3.31 46.64
CA GLN A 54 -9.66 -4.61 47.07
C GLN A 54 -9.05 -4.53 48.46
N GLN A 55 -8.31 -3.48 48.76
CA GLN A 55 -7.71 -3.26 50.07
C GLN A 55 -8.76 -2.88 51.12
N LEU A 56 -9.68 -1.96 50.81
CA LEU A 56 -10.69 -1.45 51.73
C LEU A 56 -11.67 -2.54 52.19
N HIS A 57 -12.09 -3.42 51.27
CA HIS A 57 -13.09 -4.45 51.55
C HIS A 57 -12.49 -5.86 51.69
N GLY A 58 -11.16 -6.00 51.59
CA GLY A 58 -10.48 -7.30 51.64
C GLY A 58 -10.84 -8.22 50.47
N TRP A 59 -11.19 -7.67 49.30
CA TRP A 59 -11.61 -8.47 48.15
C TRP A 59 -10.42 -9.23 47.52
N GLY A 60 -10.54 -10.55 47.44
CA GLY A 60 -9.56 -11.40 46.76
C GLY A 60 -9.61 -11.34 45.23
N SER A 61 -8.71 -12.04 44.56
CA SER A 61 -8.55 -12.05 43.09
C SER A 61 -9.81 -12.39 42.28
N LYS A 62 -10.78 -13.09 42.88
CA LYS A 62 -12.07 -13.43 42.25
C LYS A 62 -12.92 -12.21 41.88
N ILE A 63 -12.69 -11.05 42.52
CA ILE A 63 -13.45 -9.83 42.23
C ILE A 63 -13.20 -9.32 40.81
N ILE A 64 -11.98 -9.48 40.28
CA ILE A 64 -11.62 -9.02 38.93
C ILE A 64 -12.42 -9.80 37.90
N LYS A 65 -12.55 -11.13 38.09
CA LYS A 65 -13.37 -12.00 37.25
C LYS A 65 -14.85 -11.62 37.28
N GLN A 66 -15.38 -11.31 38.47
CA GLN A 66 -16.77 -10.87 38.63
C GLN A 66 -17.01 -9.51 37.98
N LEU A 67 -16.07 -8.57 38.16
CA LEU A 67 -16.13 -7.24 37.56
C LEU A 67 -16.08 -7.30 36.03
N ALA A 68 -15.17 -8.10 35.45
CA ALA A 68 -15.10 -8.29 34.00
C ALA A 68 -16.42 -8.84 33.43
N LYS A 69 -17.02 -9.83 34.11
CA LYS A 69 -18.30 -10.40 33.71
C LYS A 69 -19.44 -9.38 33.82
N ALA A 70 -19.47 -8.59 34.89
CA ALA A 70 -20.47 -7.56 35.11
C ALA A 70 -20.37 -6.42 34.07
N ILE A 71 -19.16 -5.93 33.79
CA ILE A 71 -18.94 -4.90 32.76
C ILE A 71 -19.41 -5.38 31.39
N ARG A 72 -19.08 -6.63 31.02
CA ARG A 72 -19.53 -7.21 29.75
C ARG A 72 -21.05 -7.34 29.65
N LEU A 73 -21.72 -7.61 30.77
CA LEU A 73 -23.18 -7.74 30.82
C LEU A 73 -23.87 -6.37 30.73
N HIS A 74 -23.39 -5.38 31.47
CA HIS A 74 -23.99 -4.05 31.54
C HIS A 74 -23.58 -3.13 30.38
N TYR A 75 -22.41 -3.36 29.79
CA TYR A 75 -21.84 -2.54 28.72
C TYR A 75 -21.28 -3.41 27.57
N PRO A 76 -22.14 -4.15 26.84
CA PRO A 76 -21.72 -5.12 25.82
C PRO A 76 -20.92 -4.50 24.66
N GLU A 77 -21.18 -3.23 24.34
CA GLU A 77 -20.48 -2.48 23.28
C GLU A 77 -19.05 -2.04 23.69
N LYS A 78 -18.71 -2.09 24.99
CA LYS A 78 -17.42 -1.63 25.52
C LYS A 78 -16.40 -2.77 25.53
N LYS A 79 -15.47 -2.73 24.58
CA LYS A 79 -14.33 -3.66 24.49
C LYS A 79 -13.18 -3.21 25.40
N GLY A 80 -12.26 -4.13 25.73
CA GLY A 80 -11.05 -3.83 26.53
C GLY A 80 -11.14 -4.06 28.04
N TYR A 81 -12.24 -4.62 28.57
CA TYR A 81 -12.40 -4.90 30.01
C TYR A 81 -12.44 -6.40 30.32
N SER A 82 -11.56 -7.19 29.69
CA SER A 82 -11.42 -8.61 30.01
C SER A 82 -10.78 -8.80 31.39
N GLU A 83 -10.96 -9.98 32.00
CA GLU A 83 -10.32 -10.34 33.28
C GLU A 83 -8.79 -10.14 33.22
N ARG A 84 -8.17 -10.54 32.11
CA ARG A 84 -6.74 -10.33 31.84
C ARG A 84 -6.40 -8.83 31.79
N ASN A 85 -7.17 -8.02 31.06
CA ASN A 85 -6.84 -6.60 30.92
C ASN A 85 -7.03 -5.82 32.23
N LEU A 86 -8.08 -6.11 33.00
CA LEU A 86 -8.28 -5.52 34.33
C LEU A 86 -7.14 -5.91 35.30
N THR A 87 -6.64 -7.13 35.18
CA THR A 87 -5.47 -7.57 35.95
C THR A 87 -4.22 -6.75 35.58
N TYR A 88 -3.98 -6.53 34.28
CA TYR A 88 -2.89 -5.65 33.83
C TYR A 88 -3.08 -4.19 34.26
N MET A 89 -4.31 -3.65 34.26
CA MET A 89 -4.57 -2.30 34.81
C MET A 89 -4.13 -2.19 36.27
N CYS A 90 -4.42 -3.22 37.09
CA CYS A 90 -4.00 -3.26 38.48
C CYS A 90 -2.47 -3.38 38.61
N GLN A 91 -1.84 -4.25 37.81
CA GLN A 91 -0.38 -4.38 37.79
C GLN A 91 0.30 -3.07 37.35
N PHE A 92 -0.24 -2.40 36.34
CA PHE A 92 0.24 -1.13 35.82
C PHE A 92 0.17 -0.02 36.88
N ALA A 93 -0.98 0.11 37.55
CA ALA A 93 -1.14 1.05 38.66
C ALA A 93 -0.18 0.77 39.82
N LYS A 94 0.05 -0.51 40.14
CA LYS A 94 0.95 -0.93 41.22
C LYS A 94 2.42 -0.72 40.89
N ALA A 95 2.82 -0.96 39.63
CA ALA A 95 4.19 -0.79 39.16
C ALA A 95 4.60 0.68 39.06
N TYR A 96 3.63 1.57 38.77
CA TYR A 96 3.88 2.99 38.54
C TYR A 96 3.04 3.88 39.49
N PRO A 97 3.34 3.89 40.80
CA PRO A 97 2.70 4.83 41.73
C PRO A 97 3.12 6.28 41.38
N LEU A 98 2.34 7.26 41.80
CA LEU A 98 2.56 8.68 41.46
C LEU A 98 4.00 9.17 41.74
N ARG A 99 4.62 8.73 42.85
CA ARG A 99 6.01 9.07 43.19
C ARG A 99 7.03 8.52 42.19
N ALA A 100 6.77 7.36 41.59
CA ALA A 100 7.62 6.80 40.55
C ALA A 100 7.54 7.66 39.28
N LEU A 101 6.34 8.15 38.92
CA LEU A 101 6.15 9.05 37.80
C LEU A 101 6.92 10.36 37.98
N GLN A 102 6.85 10.95 39.17
CA GLN A 102 7.62 12.15 39.51
C GLN A 102 9.13 11.91 39.41
N SER A 103 9.61 10.77 39.91
CA SER A 103 11.02 10.39 39.77
C SER A 103 11.47 10.22 38.31
N PHE A 104 10.60 9.73 37.41
CA PHE A 104 10.93 9.68 35.99
C PHE A 104 11.06 11.07 35.37
N ILE A 105 10.20 12.01 35.74
CA ILE A 105 10.26 13.40 35.26
C ILE A 105 11.54 14.09 35.76
N GLU A 106 11.89 13.90 37.03
CA GLU A 106 13.16 14.38 37.61
C GLU A 106 14.37 13.81 36.86
N THR A 107 14.31 12.52 36.53
CA THR A 107 15.38 11.83 35.78
C THR A 107 15.51 12.40 34.37
N ASP A 108 14.40 12.62 33.67
CA ASP A 108 14.42 13.25 32.34
C ASP A 108 15.01 14.67 32.38
N ALA A 109 14.68 15.47 33.41
CA ALA A 109 15.25 16.80 33.59
C ALA A 109 16.77 16.77 33.82
N SER A 110 17.28 15.72 34.48
CA SER A 110 18.71 15.54 34.75
C SER A 110 19.54 15.06 33.54
N LEU A 111 18.89 14.45 32.53
CA LEU A 111 19.54 13.81 31.38
C LEU A 111 19.60 14.70 30.11
N SER A 112 19.70 16.02 30.26
CA SER A 112 19.68 16.96 29.12
C SER A 112 20.83 16.79 28.10
N VAL A 113 21.93 16.14 28.49
CA VAL A 113 22.98 15.63 27.59
C VAL A 113 23.45 14.26 28.14
N PRO A 114 23.01 13.13 27.57
CA PRO A 114 23.20 11.83 28.20
C PRO A 114 24.56 11.20 27.85
N THR A 115 25.54 11.26 28.76
CA THR A 115 26.71 10.36 28.72
C THR A 115 26.32 8.98 29.26
N ILE A 116 26.90 7.88 28.74
CA ILE A 116 26.64 6.50 29.19
C ILE A 116 26.75 6.35 30.73
N GLN A 117 27.73 7.01 31.35
CA GLN A 117 27.90 6.98 32.80
C GLN A 117 26.75 7.69 33.54
N SER A 118 26.25 8.81 33.01
CA SER A 118 25.13 9.55 33.58
C SER A 118 23.85 8.72 33.51
N VAL A 119 23.58 8.10 32.36
CA VAL A 119 22.44 7.19 32.16
C VAL A 119 22.52 5.98 33.09
N THR A 120 23.69 5.36 33.22
CA THR A 120 23.89 4.20 34.10
C THR A 120 23.65 4.56 35.56
N ASN A 121 24.17 5.71 36.01
CA ASN A 121 23.98 6.19 37.39
C ASN A 121 22.51 6.48 37.70
N GLU A 122 21.76 7.09 36.78
CA GLU A 122 20.34 7.36 36.97
C GLU A 122 19.48 6.08 36.96
N VAL A 123 19.80 5.11 36.09
CA VAL A 123 19.12 3.81 36.09
C VAL A 123 19.33 3.08 37.42
N LEU A 124 20.55 3.09 37.96
CA LEU A 124 20.85 2.50 39.27
C LEU A 124 20.10 3.22 40.40
N LYS A 125 20.09 4.56 40.40
CA LYS A 125 19.31 5.35 41.37
C LYS A 125 17.81 5.02 41.35
N LEU A 126 17.24 4.81 40.17
CA LEU A 126 15.83 4.43 40.03
C LEU A 126 15.56 3.00 40.53
N ASN A 127 16.52 2.08 40.37
CA ASN A 127 16.41 0.70 40.87
C ASN A 127 16.51 0.63 42.41
N ASP A 128 17.33 1.48 43.02
CA ASP A 128 17.54 1.49 44.48
C ASP A 128 16.37 2.14 45.25
N LYS A 129 15.54 2.94 44.58
CA LYS A 129 14.35 3.55 45.18
C LYS A 129 13.23 2.50 45.36
N GLN A 130 12.94 2.11 46.61
CA GLN A 130 11.76 1.31 46.92
C GLN A 130 10.48 2.18 46.91
N PHE A 131 9.69 2.07 45.85
CA PHE A 131 8.39 2.71 45.76
C PHE A 131 7.31 1.75 46.28
N THR A 132 6.93 1.88 47.55
CA THR A 132 5.73 1.23 48.06
C THR A 132 4.49 2.05 47.68
N GLN A 133 3.42 1.38 47.24
CA GLN A 133 2.10 2.01 47.16
C GLN A 133 1.76 2.60 48.53
N GLU A 134 1.41 3.89 48.58
CA GLU A 134 1.12 4.56 49.85
C GLU A 134 -0.01 3.81 50.58
N LEU A 135 0.27 3.30 51.78
CA LEU A 135 -0.68 2.55 52.60
C LEU A 135 -1.86 3.47 52.97
N THR A 136 -2.98 3.27 52.29
CA THR A 136 -4.29 3.91 52.48
C THR A 136 -5.00 3.39 53.74
N ALA A 137 -4.40 3.59 54.91
CA ALA A 137 -5.04 3.30 56.20
C ALA A 137 -5.75 4.52 56.83
N GLN A 138 -5.83 5.67 56.15
CA GLN A 138 -6.34 6.92 56.73
C GLN A 138 -7.22 7.75 55.79
N ILE A 139 -8.24 7.14 55.18
CA ILE A 139 -9.43 7.91 54.77
C ILE A 139 -10.44 7.73 55.90
N GLN A 140 -10.24 8.47 57.00
CA GLN A 140 -11.33 8.70 57.95
C GLN A 140 -12.35 9.60 57.25
N SER A 141 -13.61 9.16 57.30
CA SER A 141 -14.82 9.87 56.90
C SER A 141 -14.66 11.39 56.98
N ILE A 142 -14.67 12.07 55.83
CA ILE A 142 -14.82 13.52 55.80
C ILE A 142 -16.29 13.82 56.16
N ASP A 143 -16.44 14.31 57.38
CA ASP A 143 -17.52 15.06 58.02
C ASP A 143 -18.78 15.34 57.17
N CYS A 144 -19.84 14.56 57.39
CA CYS A 144 -21.22 14.95 57.09
C CYS A 144 -21.90 15.29 58.41
N GLN A 145 -21.97 16.57 58.75
CA GLN A 145 -22.70 17.02 59.93
C GLN A 145 -24.22 16.81 59.77
N SER A 146 -24.76 16.10 60.75
CA SER A 146 -26.15 16.03 61.22
C SER A 146 -27.24 15.56 60.24
N LEU A 147 -27.78 14.35 60.49
CA LEU A 147 -29.16 14.16 60.93
C LEU A 147 -29.47 12.69 61.28
N ALA A 148 -30.20 12.56 62.38
CA ALA A 148 -30.88 11.41 62.99
C ALA A 148 -30.85 10.02 62.32
N ILE A 149 -30.60 9.03 63.20
CA ILE A 149 -30.82 7.59 63.09
C ILE A 149 -32.03 7.23 62.20
N THR A 150 -31.78 6.61 61.04
CA THR A 150 -32.63 5.61 60.37
C THR A 150 -31.88 4.96 59.19
N GLN A 151 -31.88 3.63 59.13
CA GLN A 151 -31.46 2.74 58.02
C GLN A 151 -30.05 2.89 57.43
N GLU A 152 -29.25 1.82 57.50
CA GLU A 152 -28.02 1.66 56.72
C GLU A 152 -28.32 1.77 55.22
N VAL A 153 -27.85 2.85 54.60
CA VAL A 153 -27.88 3.06 53.14
C VAL A 153 -26.79 2.20 52.50
N PRO A 154 -27.03 1.49 51.38
CA PRO A 154 -26.00 0.74 50.66
C PRO A 154 -24.84 1.66 50.28
N ALA A 155 -23.59 1.20 50.50
CA ALA A 155 -22.38 1.96 50.20
C ALA A 155 -22.44 2.59 48.79
N GLN A 156 -22.55 3.92 48.74
CA GLN A 156 -22.48 4.66 47.49
C GLN A 156 -21.02 4.67 47.02
N PHE A 157 -20.72 3.93 45.95
CA PHE A 157 -19.41 3.99 45.31
C PHE A 157 -19.19 5.38 44.70
N GLU A 158 -18.13 6.08 45.12
CA GLU A 158 -17.76 7.38 44.58
C GLU A 158 -17.22 7.29 43.14
N ASP A 159 -17.24 8.41 42.43
CA ASP A 159 -16.63 8.52 41.11
C ASP A 159 -15.14 8.10 41.13
N VAL A 160 -14.69 7.42 40.07
CA VAL A 160 -13.31 6.90 39.95
C VAL A 160 -12.28 8.02 40.10
N GLY A 161 -12.51 9.18 39.49
CA GLY A 161 -11.59 10.32 39.55
C GLY A 161 -11.54 10.96 40.95
N LYS A 162 -12.68 11.05 41.63
CA LYS A 162 -12.73 11.52 43.03
C LYS A 162 -11.99 10.59 43.97
N THR A 163 -12.20 9.28 43.81
CA THR A 163 -11.51 8.25 44.60
C THR A 163 -9.99 8.32 44.39
N VAL A 164 -9.52 8.41 43.15
CA VAL A 164 -8.08 8.55 42.85
C VAL A 164 -7.51 9.86 43.39
N SER A 165 -8.25 10.97 43.31
CA SER A 165 -7.83 12.25 43.91
C SER A 165 -7.69 12.16 45.43
N ALA A 166 -8.61 11.43 46.08
CA ALA A 166 -8.58 11.19 47.51
C ALA A 166 -7.40 10.28 47.93
N ILE A 167 -7.09 9.24 47.13
CA ILE A 167 -5.96 8.34 47.36
C ILE A 167 -4.64 9.13 47.41
N TYR A 168 -4.41 10.01 46.43
CA TYR A 168 -3.15 10.76 46.29
C TYR A 168 -3.17 12.14 46.95
N ARG A 169 -4.29 12.55 47.55
CA ARG A 169 -4.51 13.89 48.12
C ARG A 169 -4.10 15.02 47.17
N MET A 170 -4.38 14.82 45.87
CA MET A 170 -3.96 15.70 44.78
C MET A 170 -5.10 15.81 43.77
N GLY A 171 -5.25 16.96 43.12
CA GLY A 171 -6.34 17.16 42.16
C GLY A 171 -6.20 16.24 40.95
N ILE A 172 -7.30 15.68 40.43
CA ILE A 172 -7.23 14.74 39.29
C ILE A 172 -6.52 15.34 38.06
N ARG A 173 -6.66 16.65 37.85
CA ARG A 173 -6.01 17.37 36.74
C ARG A 173 -4.49 17.47 36.92
N GLU A 174 -4.02 17.64 38.15
CA GLU A 174 -2.58 17.66 38.47
C GLU A 174 -1.99 16.25 38.35
N ILE A 175 -2.74 15.22 38.77
CA ILE A 175 -2.33 13.82 38.59
C ILE A 175 -2.22 13.48 37.10
N GLU A 176 -3.19 13.92 36.31
CA GLU A 176 -3.19 13.76 34.86
C GLU A 176 -1.98 14.44 34.23
N GLU A 177 -1.67 15.67 34.60
CA GLU A 177 -0.50 16.40 34.09
C GLU A 177 0.80 15.63 34.37
N VAL A 178 1.02 15.20 35.61
CA VAL A 178 2.19 14.39 35.99
C VAL A 178 2.24 13.09 35.18
N PHE A 179 1.09 12.43 34.98
CA PHE A 179 1.04 11.20 34.21
C PHE A 179 1.41 11.41 32.74
N LEU A 180 0.85 12.45 32.11
CA LEU A 180 1.06 12.75 30.70
C LEU A 180 2.48 13.24 30.40
N THR A 181 3.14 13.91 31.34
CA THR A 181 4.56 14.32 31.21
C THR A 181 5.52 13.13 31.30
N SER A 182 5.14 12.08 32.02
CA SER A 182 5.98 10.91 32.24
C SER A 182 6.20 10.08 30.97
N PRO A 183 7.37 9.42 30.80
CA PRO A 183 7.65 8.52 29.69
C PRO A 183 6.62 7.40 29.50
N ILE A 184 5.92 7.00 30.56
CA ILE A 184 4.92 5.93 30.51
C ILE A 184 3.76 6.25 29.57
N ALA A 185 3.43 7.52 29.37
CA ALA A 185 2.34 7.97 28.51
C ALA A 185 2.72 7.97 27.02
N LYS A 186 4.02 7.85 26.72
CA LYS A 186 4.58 7.94 25.35
C LYS A 186 4.69 6.60 24.64
N ILE A 187 4.54 5.48 25.35
CA ILE A 187 4.53 4.13 24.74
C ILE A 187 3.10 3.57 24.65
N ASN A 188 2.87 2.55 23.83
CA ASN A 188 1.54 1.94 23.70
C ASN A 188 1.23 0.91 24.81
N TRP A 189 -0.04 0.58 24.99
CA TRP A 189 -0.49 -0.37 26.03
C TRP A 189 0.15 -1.77 25.91
N THR A 190 0.29 -2.29 24.70
CA THR A 190 0.92 -3.61 24.48
C THR A 190 2.39 -3.61 24.90
N SER A 191 3.12 -2.52 24.65
CA SER A 191 4.50 -2.34 25.11
C SER A 191 4.58 -2.27 26.63
N GLN A 192 3.62 -1.60 27.29
CA GLN A 192 3.53 -1.59 28.75
C GLN A 192 3.32 -3.00 29.31
N MET A 193 2.42 -3.78 28.70
CA MET A 193 2.19 -5.17 29.08
C MET A 193 3.46 -6.02 28.94
N THR A 194 4.22 -5.86 27.84
CA THR A 194 5.50 -6.56 27.66
C THR A 194 6.49 -6.26 28.80
N ILE A 195 6.63 -4.99 29.18
CA ILE A 195 7.54 -4.59 30.28
C ILE A 195 7.07 -5.19 31.62
N LEU A 196 5.77 -5.15 31.89
CA LEU A 196 5.19 -5.72 33.11
C LEU A 196 5.39 -7.24 33.17
N ASP A 197 5.23 -7.96 32.05
CA ASP A 197 5.45 -9.40 31.96
C ASP A 197 6.93 -9.78 32.22
N SER A 198 7.88 -8.94 31.77
CA SER A 198 9.32 -9.17 31.93
C SER A 198 9.86 -8.93 33.34
N SER A 199 9.06 -8.38 34.26
CA SER A 199 9.42 -8.16 35.68
C SER A 199 10.75 -7.42 35.89
N LEU A 200 11.03 -6.42 35.04
CA LEU A 200 12.26 -5.64 35.10
C LEU A 200 12.27 -4.69 36.31
N PRO A 201 13.45 -4.41 36.91
CA PRO A 201 13.61 -3.32 37.85
C PRO A 201 13.15 -1.98 37.25
N LEU A 202 12.74 -1.03 38.11
CA LEU A 202 12.09 0.21 37.67
C LEU A 202 12.98 1.07 36.76
N GLY A 203 14.28 1.14 37.06
CA GLY A 203 15.26 1.86 36.25
C GLY A 203 15.50 1.21 34.89
N LEU A 204 15.56 -0.13 34.82
CA LEU A 204 15.63 -0.83 33.52
C LEU A 204 14.35 -0.62 32.72
N SER A 205 13.18 -0.69 33.37
CA SER A 205 11.89 -0.39 32.74
C SER A 205 11.87 1.03 32.16
N TYR A 206 12.32 2.03 32.93
CA TYR A 206 12.47 3.41 32.46
C TYR A 206 13.37 3.52 31.24
N TRP A 207 14.52 2.85 31.28
CA TRP A 207 15.49 2.87 30.19
C TRP A 207 14.91 2.29 28.89
N TYR A 208 14.29 1.11 28.96
CA TYR A 208 13.65 0.48 27.80
C TYR A 208 12.47 1.30 27.28
N MET A 209 11.67 1.93 28.14
CA MET A 209 10.60 2.84 27.71
C MET A 209 11.13 4.04 26.93
N LYS A 210 12.20 4.67 27.43
CA LYS A 210 12.84 5.80 26.76
C LYS A 210 13.40 5.40 25.40
N GLN A 211 14.11 4.28 25.34
CA GLN A 211 14.65 3.75 24.09
C GLN A 211 13.57 3.34 23.09
N SER A 212 12.45 2.78 23.55
CA SER A 212 11.31 2.50 22.68
C SER A 212 10.74 3.76 22.03
N VAL A 213 10.70 4.89 22.76
CA VAL A 213 10.21 6.17 22.22
C VAL A 213 11.21 6.77 21.25
N GLU A 214 12.49 6.81 21.61
CA GLU A 214 13.57 7.38 20.78
C GLU A 214 13.76 6.59 19.47
N MET A 215 13.73 5.26 19.54
CA MET A 215 13.99 4.37 18.41
C MET A 215 12.71 3.84 17.73
N GLY A 216 11.54 4.31 18.14
CA GLY A 216 10.25 3.92 17.56
C GLY A 216 9.96 2.41 17.59
N TRP A 217 10.36 1.70 18.65
CA TRP A 217 10.20 0.24 18.70
C TRP A 217 8.73 -0.19 18.77
N SER A 218 8.38 -1.22 18.00
CA SER A 218 7.14 -1.96 18.19
C SER A 218 7.20 -2.81 19.46
N SER A 219 6.05 -3.23 19.99
CA SER A 219 5.98 -4.07 21.20
C SER A 219 6.72 -5.41 21.06
N ASN A 220 6.80 -5.95 19.84
CA ASN A 220 7.53 -7.17 19.53
C ASN A 220 9.04 -6.92 19.52
N VAL A 221 9.49 -5.81 18.93
CA VAL A 221 10.89 -5.41 18.94
C VAL A 221 11.35 -5.14 20.37
N LEU A 222 10.56 -4.41 21.16
CA LEU A 222 10.83 -4.19 22.57
C LEU A 222 11.00 -5.51 23.33
N LYS A 223 10.10 -6.49 23.12
CA LYS A 223 10.22 -7.81 23.72
C LYS A 223 11.54 -8.49 23.34
N MET A 224 11.89 -8.48 22.05
CA MET A 224 13.17 -9.02 21.58
C MET A 224 14.38 -8.33 22.22
N GLN A 225 14.35 -6.99 22.39
CA GLN A 225 15.45 -6.25 23.00
C GLN A 225 15.59 -6.52 24.51
N ILE A 226 14.48 -6.80 25.19
CA ILE A 226 14.49 -7.23 26.59
C ILE A 226 15.03 -8.66 26.69
N ASP A 227 14.52 -9.59 25.87
CA ASP A 227 14.93 -11.00 25.88
C ASP A 227 16.41 -11.19 25.50
N SER A 228 16.94 -10.29 24.68
CA SER A 228 18.36 -10.26 24.30
C SER A 228 19.25 -9.44 25.24
N ASP A 229 18.69 -8.92 26.34
CA ASP A 229 19.41 -8.12 27.36
C ASP A 229 20.23 -6.97 26.76
N LEU A 230 19.59 -6.16 25.91
CA LEU A 230 20.20 -5.00 25.26
C LEU A 230 20.88 -4.04 26.25
N TYR A 231 20.28 -3.79 27.41
CA TYR A 231 20.82 -2.87 28.42
C TYR A 231 22.23 -3.28 28.85
N SER A 232 22.41 -4.53 29.26
CA SER A 232 23.72 -5.05 29.68
C SER A 232 24.74 -5.03 28.53
N ARG A 233 24.31 -5.33 27.30
CA ARG A 233 25.19 -5.29 26.10
C ARG A 233 25.65 -3.89 25.74
N GLN A 234 24.82 -2.87 25.96
CA GLN A 234 25.20 -1.49 25.67
C GLN A 234 26.15 -0.91 26.72
N ILE A 235 26.14 -1.42 27.95
CA ILE A 235 26.99 -0.97 29.06
C ILE A 235 28.32 -1.76 29.12
N SER A 236 28.37 -2.99 28.60
CA SER A 236 29.62 -3.75 28.53
C SER A 236 30.61 -3.14 27.52
N ASN A 237 31.77 -2.71 28.02
CA ASN A 237 32.83 -1.95 27.32
C ASN A 237 33.74 -2.75 26.36
N ASN A 238 33.25 -3.74 25.60
CA ASN A 238 34.10 -4.52 24.65
C ASN A 238 34.06 -4.01 23.19
N LYS A 239 33.59 -2.77 22.99
CA LYS A 239 33.51 -2.12 21.67
C LYS A 239 34.89 -1.57 21.29
N VAL A 240 35.47 -2.09 20.20
CA VAL A 240 36.74 -1.58 19.64
C VAL A 240 36.40 -0.63 18.49
N ASN A 241 36.62 0.67 18.68
CA ASN A 241 36.38 1.71 17.67
C ASN A 241 37.32 2.91 17.87
N ASN A 242 37.37 3.81 16.89
CA ASN A 242 38.14 5.06 16.94
C ASN A 242 37.26 6.32 16.98
N PHE A 243 35.96 6.20 17.26
CA PHE A 243 34.96 7.28 17.11
C PHE A 243 35.26 8.51 17.96
N THR A 244 35.79 8.32 19.17
CA THR A 244 36.15 9.41 20.09
C THR A 244 37.25 10.31 19.55
N THR A 245 38.05 9.82 18.60
CA THR A 245 39.15 10.56 17.98
C THR A 245 38.76 11.10 16.59
N THR A 246 37.78 10.46 15.92
CA THR A 246 37.42 10.75 14.52
C THR A 246 36.10 11.51 14.35
N LEU A 247 35.23 11.55 15.36
CA LEU A 247 33.94 12.24 15.36
C LEU A 247 33.81 13.26 16.51
N PRO A 248 33.06 14.37 16.33
CA PRO A 248 32.69 15.28 17.42
C PRO A 248 31.97 14.56 18.57
N ALA A 249 32.16 14.99 19.82
CA ALA A 249 31.65 14.29 21.01
C ALA A 249 30.16 13.85 20.94
N PRO A 250 29.19 14.69 20.51
CA PRO A 250 27.79 14.26 20.38
C PRO A 250 27.58 13.14 19.34
N GLN A 251 28.36 13.16 18.25
CA GLN A 251 28.29 12.17 17.18
C GLN A 251 29.06 10.90 17.54
N SER A 252 30.21 11.03 18.20
CA SER A 252 30.98 9.91 18.71
C SER A 252 30.16 9.10 19.72
N ASP A 253 29.46 9.77 20.64
CA ASP A 253 28.63 9.11 21.64
C ASP A 253 27.44 8.38 21.00
N LEU A 254 26.79 8.99 20.01
CA LEU A 254 25.71 8.36 19.26
C LEU A 254 26.22 7.21 18.36
N ALA A 255 27.38 7.33 17.73
CA ALA A 255 28.00 6.25 16.97
C ALA A 255 28.40 5.07 17.87
N ASN A 256 28.94 5.35 19.06
CA ASN A 256 29.21 4.35 20.10
C ASN A 256 27.92 3.67 20.59
N TYR A 257 26.83 4.43 20.69
CA TYR A 257 25.52 3.93 21.08
C TYR A 257 24.91 2.99 20.02
N LEU A 258 25.03 3.36 18.74
CA LEU A 258 24.55 2.57 17.59
C LEU A 258 25.43 1.36 17.27
N LEU A 259 26.72 1.39 17.65
CA LEU A 259 27.60 0.23 17.54
C LEU A 259 27.11 -0.86 18.49
N LYS A 260 26.39 -1.87 17.98
CA LYS A 260 25.92 -2.99 18.78
C LYS A 260 27.07 -3.97 19.02
N ASP A 261 27.42 -4.18 20.29
CA ASP A 261 28.26 -5.32 20.65
C ASP A 261 27.41 -6.58 20.71
N ARG A 262 27.90 -7.63 20.05
CA ARG A 262 27.36 -8.99 20.09
C ARG A 262 25.91 -9.09 19.59
N THR A 263 25.76 -9.12 18.27
CA THR A 263 24.52 -9.57 17.64
C THR A 263 24.44 -11.09 17.74
N SER A 264 23.48 -11.58 18.52
CA SER A 264 23.10 -13.00 18.48
C SER A 264 22.36 -13.24 17.17
N LEU A 265 23.08 -13.42 16.07
CA LEU A 265 22.48 -13.95 14.86
C LEU A 265 22.15 -15.42 15.13
N ILE A 266 20.87 -15.71 15.31
CA ILE A 266 20.37 -17.07 15.47
C ILE A 266 20.50 -17.77 14.12
N TRP A 267 21.36 -18.80 14.02
CA TRP A 267 21.61 -19.55 12.78
C TRP A 267 21.70 -21.06 13.01
N GLN A 268 21.18 -21.85 12.06
CA GLN A 268 21.44 -23.30 11.97
C GLN A 268 22.59 -23.54 10.99
N GLU A 269 23.71 -24.13 11.43
CA GLU A 269 24.90 -24.33 10.58
C GLU A 269 24.57 -24.88 9.19
N PRO A 270 25.16 -24.31 8.11
CA PRO A 270 25.07 -24.94 6.80
C PRO A 270 25.93 -26.21 6.79
N LYS A 271 25.56 -27.17 5.91
CA LYS A 271 26.31 -28.40 5.67
C LYS A 271 27.79 -28.07 5.41
N GLU A 272 28.68 -28.90 5.93
CA GLU A 272 30.14 -28.74 6.19
C GLU A 272 31.08 -28.13 5.10
N LYS A 273 30.57 -27.55 4.00
CA LYS A 273 31.37 -26.80 3.00
C LYS A 273 30.56 -25.65 2.38
N ALA A 274 30.17 -24.65 3.18
CA ALA A 274 29.68 -23.39 2.64
C ALA A 274 30.87 -22.49 2.29
N ASP A 275 30.91 -22.01 1.04
CA ASP A 275 31.90 -21.05 0.56
C ASP A 275 31.65 -19.67 1.21
N GLU A 276 32.67 -18.83 1.38
CA GLU A 276 32.55 -17.48 2.00
C GLU A 276 31.40 -16.68 1.37
N ARG A 277 31.21 -16.84 0.07
CA ARG A 277 30.15 -16.24 -0.74
C ARG A 277 28.73 -16.70 -0.38
N ASP A 278 28.55 -17.96 0.01
CA ASP A 278 27.26 -18.51 0.42
C ASP A 278 26.88 -18.01 1.83
N ILE A 279 27.89 -17.85 2.70
CA ILE A 279 27.71 -17.24 4.02
C ILE A 279 27.39 -15.75 3.88
N GLU A 280 28.09 -15.01 3.01
CA GLU A 280 27.78 -13.61 2.68
C GLU A 280 26.38 -13.47 2.09
N GLU A 281 26.00 -14.32 1.11
CA GLU A 281 24.69 -14.23 0.48
C GLU A 281 23.55 -14.53 1.47
N GLN A 282 23.76 -15.50 2.38
CA GLN A 282 22.82 -15.85 3.44
C GLN A 282 22.76 -14.77 4.54
N LEU A 283 23.88 -14.17 4.94
CA LEU A 283 23.92 -13.04 5.87
C LEU A 283 23.13 -11.85 5.30
N VAL A 284 23.36 -11.51 4.03
CA VAL A 284 22.73 -10.36 3.40
C VAL A 284 21.25 -10.62 3.07
N LYS A 285 20.82 -11.87 2.82
CA LYS A 285 19.38 -12.23 2.74
C LYS A 285 18.64 -11.95 4.06
N HIS A 286 19.33 -12.00 5.20
CA HIS A 286 18.75 -11.76 6.52
C HIS A 286 19.03 -10.34 7.07
N VAL A 287 19.76 -9.49 6.34
CA VAL A 287 20.01 -8.10 6.71
C VAL A 287 18.71 -7.31 6.86
N THR A 288 17.64 -7.64 6.15
CA THR A 288 16.31 -7.01 6.37
C THR A 288 15.82 -7.23 7.80
N ARG A 289 16.08 -8.41 8.39
CA ARG A 289 15.78 -8.70 9.80
C ARG A 289 16.74 -7.98 10.75
N TYR A 290 18.00 -7.84 10.38
CA TYR A 290 18.99 -7.02 11.09
C TYR A 290 18.61 -5.52 11.12
N LEU A 291 18.10 -4.97 10.02
CA LEU A 291 17.59 -3.60 9.92
C LEU A 291 16.36 -3.40 10.79
N LEU A 292 15.44 -4.37 10.80
CA LEU A 292 14.30 -4.38 11.73
C LEU A 292 14.74 -4.45 13.19
N GLU A 293 15.85 -5.13 13.51
CA GLU A 293 16.45 -5.16 14.85
C GLU A 293 17.17 -3.85 15.22
N MET A 294 17.72 -3.10 14.25
CA MET A 294 18.39 -1.82 14.48
C MET A 294 17.44 -0.69 14.88
N GLY A 295 16.15 -0.82 14.59
CA GLY A 295 15.11 0.13 15.00
C GLY A 295 14.83 1.23 13.97
N ASN A 296 13.98 2.19 14.34
CA ASN A 296 13.59 3.29 13.47
C ASN A 296 14.74 4.33 13.38
N GLY A 297 15.05 4.82 12.16
CA GLY A 297 16.12 5.80 11.94
C GLY A 297 17.26 5.35 11.01
N PHE A 298 17.18 4.14 10.46
CA PHE A 298 18.08 3.69 9.40
C PHE A 298 17.32 3.50 8.09
N ALA A 299 17.87 3.99 6.99
CA ALA A 299 17.38 3.75 5.64
C ALA A 299 18.33 2.80 4.91
N PHE A 300 17.78 1.78 4.27
CA PHE A 300 18.54 0.91 3.38
C PHE A 300 18.84 1.66 2.08
N VAL A 301 20.12 1.74 1.71
CA VAL A 301 20.55 2.43 0.49
C VAL A 301 20.85 1.42 -0.62
N ALA A 302 21.72 0.45 -0.35
CA ALA A 302 22.11 -0.53 -1.35
C ALA A 302 22.72 -1.81 -0.74
N ARG A 303 22.61 -2.90 -1.49
CA ARG A 303 23.27 -4.19 -1.25
C ARG A 303 24.24 -4.46 -2.40
N GLN A 304 25.41 -5.02 -2.08
CA GLN A 304 26.47 -5.37 -3.06
C GLN A 304 26.70 -4.23 -4.06
N LYS A 305 26.86 -3.02 -3.53
CA LYS A 305 26.94 -1.82 -4.36
C LYS A 305 28.24 -1.86 -5.13
N HIS A 306 28.11 -1.95 -6.46
CA HIS A 306 29.23 -1.85 -7.37
C HIS A 306 29.79 -0.43 -7.40
N PHE A 307 31.10 -0.34 -7.26
CA PHE A 307 31.89 0.87 -7.45
C PHE A 307 33.00 0.60 -8.45
N GLN A 308 32.94 1.31 -9.59
CA GLN A 308 34.06 1.38 -10.51
C GLN A 308 35.00 2.51 -10.06
N VAL A 309 36.25 2.16 -9.75
CA VAL A 309 37.31 3.12 -9.37
C VAL A 309 38.53 2.84 -10.25
N GLY A 310 38.85 3.78 -11.14
CA GLY A 310 39.84 3.56 -12.19
C GLY A 310 39.40 2.44 -13.14
N ASN A 311 40.24 1.41 -13.26
CA ASN A 311 40.01 0.25 -14.14
C ASN A 311 39.62 -1.02 -13.36
N SER A 312 39.24 -0.89 -12.09
CA SER A 312 38.92 -2.04 -11.23
C SER A 312 37.54 -1.90 -10.62
N ASP A 313 36.87 -3.04 -10.49
CA ASP A 313 35.53 -3.16 -9.95
C ASP A 313 35.58 -3.62 -8.50
N PHE A 314 34.87 -2.89 -7.63
CA PHE A 314 34.76 -3.19 -6.21
C PHE A 314 33.29 -3.28 -5.80
N PHE A 315 33.00 -4.06 -4.76
CA PHE A 315 31.64 -4.31 -4.30
C PHE A 315 31.56 -4.15 -2.78
N ALA A 316 30.85 -3.13 -2.31
CA ALA A 316 30.58 -2.97 -0.88
C ALA A 316 29.36 -3.80 -0.47
N ASP A 317 29.46 -4.59 0.60
CA ASP A 317 28.43 -5.54 1.00
C ASP A 317 27.08 -4.87 1.27
N LEU A 318 27.08 -3.84 2.12
CA LEU A 318 25.88 -3.14 2.54
C LEU A 318 26.14 -1.66 2.80
N ILE A 319 25.24 -0.81 2.30
CA ILE A 319 25.24 0.64 2.54
C ILE A 319 23.89 1.03 3.14
N LEU A 320 23.96 1.71 4.28
CA LEU A 320 22.82 2.26 5.01
C LEU A 320 22.99 3.77 5.17
N TYR A 321 21.90 4.45 5.51
CA TYR A 321 21.91 5.85 5.90
C TYR A 321 21.27 5.99 7.28
N SER A 322 21.96 6.66 8.20
CA SER A 322 21.42 6.96 9.53
C SER A 322 20.82 8.36 9.53
N ILE A 323 19.50 8.42 9.71
CA ILE A 323 18.75 9.68 9.80
C ILE A 323 19.18 10.50 11.03
N PRO A 324 19.32 9.92 12.25
CA PRO A 324 19.74 10.69 13.43
C PRO A 324 21.15 11.27 13.32
N LEU A 325 22.06 10.54 12.67
CA LEU A 325 23.44 10.97 12.49
C LEU A 325 23.64 11.82 11.23
N HIS A 326 22.66 11.87 10.31
CA HIS A 326 22.84 12.41 8.96
C HIS A 326 24.13 11.87 8.30
N ALA A 327 24.36 10.56 8.36
CA ALA A 327 25.59 9.95 7.89
C ALA A 327 25.33 8.62 7.17
N TYR A 328 26.12 8.35 6.12
CA TYR A 328 26.16 7.03 5.51
C TYR A 328 26.89 6.04 6.41
N ILE A 329 26.46 4.79 6.37
CA ILE A 329 27.07 3.68 7.10
C ILE A 329 27.40 2.58 6.12
N VAL A 330 28.69 2.29 5.98
CA VAL A 330 29.19 1.18 5.16
C VAL A 330 29.45 0.00 6.07
N VAL A 331 28.83 -1.14 5.78
CA VAL A 331 29.00 -2.37 6.55
C VAL A 331 29.73 -3.39 5.69
N GLU A 332 30.84 -3.90 6.21
CA GLU A 332 31.63 -4.98 5.62
C GLU A 332 31.48 -6.25 6.48
N LEU A 333 31.13 -7.37 5.85
CA LEU A 333 30.89 -8.66 6.50
C LEU A 333 32.07 -9.61 6.22
N LYS A 334 32.58 -10.29 7.25
CA LYS A 334 33.62 -11.32 7.09
C LYS A 334 33.32 -12.58 7.90
N ALA A 335 33.30 -13.72 7.20
CA ALA A 335 33.04 -15.04 7.78
C ALA A 335 34.19 -15.59 8.64
N THR A 336 35.33 -14.90 8.68
CA THR A 336 36.55 -15.29 9.39
C THR A 336 36.88 -14.30 10.52
N PRO A 337 37.77 -14.66 11.45
CA PRO A 337 38.24 -13.75 12.47
C PRO A 337 38.88 -12.49 11.86
N PHE A 338 38.80 -11.37 12.58
CA PHE A 338 39.34 -10.09 12.15
C PHE A 338 40.80 -10.18 11.67
N LYS A 339 41.08 -9.58 10.51
CA LYS A 339 42.43 -9.36 9.98
C LYS A 339 42.63 -7.89 9.65
N PRO A 340 43.86 -7.34 9.80
CA PRO A 340 44.14 -5.93 9.52
C PRO A 340 43.79 -5.47 8.09
N GLU A 341 43.88 -6.37 7.11
CA GLU A 341 43.55 -6.09 5.70
C GLU A 341 42.10 -5.64 5.48
N TYR A 342 41.17 -6.09 6.34
CA TYR A 342 39.75 -5.73 6.27
C TYR A 342 39.49 -4.27 6.63
N ALA A 343 40.30 -3.70 7.54
CA ALA A 343 40.23 -2.26 7.85
C ALA A 343 40.61 -1.41 6.63
N GLY A 344 41.57 -1.89 5.83
CA GLY A 344 41.97 -1.25 4.57
C GLY A 344 40.85 -1.25 3.52
N GLN A 345 40.18 -2.39 3.34
CA GLN A 345 39.04 -2.51 2.41
C GLN A 345 37.88 -1.61 2.84
N LEU A 346 37.49 -1.65 4.11
CA LEU A 346 36.42 -0.80 4.63
C LEU A 346 36.75 0.69 4.50
N ASN A 347 37.98 1.10 4.81
CA ASN A 347 38.42 2.48 4.63
C ASN A 347 38.34 2.93 3.17
N PHE A 348 38.68 2.06 2.22
CA PHE A 348 38.51 2.34 0.80
C PHE A 348 37.04 2.62 0.46
N TYR A 349 36.11 1.77 0.92
CA TYR A 349 34.68 1.98 0.68
C TYR A 349 34.13 3.25 1.30
N ILE A 350 34.53 3.58 2.53
CA ILE A 350 34.15 4.85 3.18
C ILE A 350 34.54 6.04 2.30
N ASN A 351 35.78 6.08 1.80
CA ASN A 351 36.25 7.18 0.96
C ASN A 351 35.49 7.27 -0.37
N VAL A 352 35.17 6.13 -1.00
CA VAL A 352 34.39 6.11 -2.25
C VAL A 352 32.95 6.60 -2.01
N VAL A 353 32.35 6.25 -0.88
CA VAL A 353 31.00 6.71 -0.50
C VAL A 353 30.99 8.19 -0.15
N ASP A 354 32.01 8.67 0.57
CA ASP A 354 32.20 10.09 0.88
C ASP A 354 32.37 10.96 -0.38
N ASP A 355 32.99 10.42 -1.44
CA ASP A 355 33.19 11.13 -2.71
C ASP A 355 31.96 11.07 -3.63
N LYS A 356 31.30 9.90 -3.72
CA LYS A 356 30.22 9.67 -4.71
C LYS A 356 28.79 9.84 -4.19
N LEU A 357 28.55 9.64 -2.90
CA LEU A 357 27.19 9.58 -2.33
C LEU A 357 26.93 10.68 -1.29
N ARG A 358 27.94 11.10 -0.53
CA ARG A 358 27.76 12.09 0.55
C ARG A 358 27.42 13.49 0.01
N GLY A 359 26.32 14.07 0.50
CA GLY A 359 25.94 15.45 0.21
C GLY A 359 26.64 16.48 1.12
N GLU A 360 26.49 17.77 0.81
CA GLU A 360 27.13 18.86 1.58
C GLU A 360 26.65 18.96 3.04
N ASN A 361 25.42 18.49 3.32
CA ASN A 361 24.82 18.51 4.66
C ASN A 361 25.00 17.19 5.43
N ASP A 362 25.66 16.19 4.84
CA ASP A 362 25.87 14.90 5.47
C ASP A 362 27.19 14.88 6.25
N ASN A 363 27.17 14.24 7.42
CA ASN A 363 28.35 13.98 8.23
C ASN A 363 29.24 12.90 7.60
N LYS A 364 30.47 12.76 8.10
CA LYS A 364 31.43 11.76 7.62
C LYS A 364 30.83 10.35 7.66
N THR A 365 31.04 9.58 6.60
CA THR A 365 30.58 8.19 6.49
C THR A 365 31.24 7.31 7.55
N ILE A 366 30.45 6.44 8.20
CA ILE A 366 30.89 5.54 9.27
C ILE A 366 31.07 4.13 8.73
N GLY A 367 32.22 3.52 9.00
CA GLY A 367 32.49 2.12 8.67
C GLY A 367 32.17 1.19 9.83
N LEU A 368 31.47 0.10 9.54
CA LEU A 368 31.23 -1.01 10.45
C LEU A 368 31.80 -2.31 9.86
N LEU A 369 32.74 -2.92 10.57
CA LEU A 369 33.28 -4.22 10.23
C LEU A 369 32.71 -5.29 11.16
N LEU A 370 32.11 -6.33 10.59
CA LEU A 370 31.51 -7.44 11.33
C LEU A 370 32.26 -8.75 11.04
N CYS A 371 32.90 -9.34 12.06
CA CYS A 371 33.75 -10.54 11.93
C CYS A 371 33.32 -11.67 12.88
N LYS A 372 33.64 -12.93 12.52
CA LYS A 372 33.43 -14.13 13.36
C LYS A 372 34.58 -14.28 14.37
N GLY A 373 34.65 -13.36 15.32
CA GLY A 373 35.73 -13.23 16.31
C GLY A 373 36.69 -12.08 16.00
N LYS A 374 37.20 -11.43 17.05
CA LYS A 374 38.26 -10.41 16.94
C LYS A 374 39.28 -10.58 18.07
N ASP A 375 40.55 -10.35 17.75
CA ASP A 375 41.57 -10.05 18.76
C ASP A 375 41.56 -8.54 18.99
N GLU A 376 41.18 -8.13 20.20
CA GLU A 376 40.97 -6.72 20.55
C GLU A 376 42.26 -5.89 20.42
N VAL A 377 43.40 -6.49 20.74
CA VAL A 377 44.70 -5.81 20.66
C VAL A 377 45.07 -5.60 19.19
N VAL A 378 44.97 -6.65 18.38
CA VAL A 378 45.25 -6.55 16.94
C VAL A 378 44.30 -5.57 16.24
N ALA A 379 43.02 -5.57 16.61
CA ALA A 379 42.03 -4.63 16.10
C ALA A 379 42.34 -3.18 16.47
N GLN A 380 42.73 -2.92 17.73
CA GLN A 380 43.08 -1.57 18.17
C GLN A 380 44.34 -1.04 17.45
N TYR A 381 45.36 -1.88 17.28
CA TYR A 381 46.54 -1.51 16.49
C TYR A 381 46.21 -1.27 15.01
N ALA A 382 45.31 -2.06 14.43
CA ALA A 382 44.89 -1.87 13.03
C ALA A 382 44.12 -0.57 12.81
N LEU A 383 43.35 -0.09 13.80
CA LEU A 383 42.62 1.17 13.71
C LEU A 383 43.51 2.41 13.97
N THR A 384 44.70 2.23 14.55
CA THR A 384 45.61 3.33 14.87
C THR A 384 46.21 3.92 13.59
N GLY A 385 45.91 5.19 13.30
CA GLY A 385 46.37 5.90 12.11
C GLY A 385 45.32 6.08 11.00
N TYR A 386 44.10 5.57 11.19
CA TYR A 386 42.97 5.88 10.32
C TYR A 386 42.21 7.12 10.80
N ASP A 387 42.05 8.12 9.93
CA ASP A 387 41.26 9.34 10.20
C ASP A 387 39.74 9.13 10.02
N GLN A 388 39.34 8.02 9.39
CA GLN A 388 37.94 7.69 9.14
C GLN A 388 37.31 6.96 10.33
N PRO A 389 36.01 7.20 10.64
CA PRO A 389 35.33 6.55 11.75
C PRO A 389 35.03 5.09 11.42
N ILE A 390 35.72 4.17 12.09
CA ILE A 390 35.61 2.73 11.89
C ILE A 390 35.32 2.04 13.23
N GLY A 391 34.31 1.18 13.23
CA GLY A 391 33.96 0.32 14.36
C GLY A 391 34.03 -1.17 14.01
N ILE A 392 34.62 -1.97 14.90
CA ILE A 392 34.77 -3.42 14.70
C ILE A 392 33.94 -4.17 15.74
N SER A 393 32.98 -4.98 15.27
CA SER A 393 32.09 -5.78 16.12
C SER A 393 32.17 -7.27 15.78
N ASP A 394 32.00 -8.10 16.80
CA ASP A 394 31.98 -9.55 16.70
C ASP A 394 30.54 -10.07 16.58
N TYR A 395 30.31 -11.11 15.77
CA TYR A 395 29.04 -11.84 15.68
C TYR A 395 29.20 -13.33 16.02
N GLN A 396 28.28 -13.85 16.84
CA GLN A 396 28.23 -15.28 17.18
C GLN A 396 27.12 -15.99 16.41
N LEU A 397 27.46 -17.12 15.80
CA LEU A 397 26.51 -18.12 15.31
C LEU A 397 26.08 -18.99 16.49
N SER A 398 24.89 -18.77 17.07
CA SER A 398 24.46 -19.56 18.23
C SER A 398 24.01 -20.97 17.82
N LYS A 399 24.62 -22.01 18.39
CA LYS A 399 24.04 -23.36 18.43
C LYS A 399 23.00 -23.45 19.56
N ALA A 400 21.83 -23.98 19.20
CA ALA A 400 20.74 -24.41 20.08
C ALA A 400 19.80 -23.33 20.65
N ILE A 401 18.52 -23.51 20.32
CA ILE A 401 17.37 -22.97 21.07
C ILE A 401 17.48 -23.44 22.54
N PRO A 402 17.45 -22.54 23.54
CA PRO A 402 17.41 -22.93 24.95
C PRO A 402 16.25 -23.89 25.23
N GLU A 403 16.48 -25.00 25.95
CA GLU A 403 15.45 -26.03 26.17
C GLU A 403 14.15 -25.51 26.82
N LYS A 404 14.23 -24.38 27.55
CA LYS A 404 13.04 -23.68 28.10
C LYS A 404 12.12 -23.05 27.05
N LEU A 405 12.59 -22.86 25.81
CA LEU A 405 11.81 -22.31 24.69
C LEU A 405 11.23 -23.41 23.77
N LYS A 406 11.58 -24.70 23.96
CA LYS A 406 10.98 -25.81 23.20
C LYS A 406 9.47 -25.99 23.46
N SER A 407 8.96 -25.49 24.59
CA SER A 407 7.54 -25.59 24.94
C SER A 407 6.73 -24.33 24.60
N ALA A 408 7.39 -23.26 24.15
CA ALA A 408 6.76 -21.97 23.84
C ALA A 408 7.05 -21.50 22.40
N LEU A 409 7.94 -22.18 21.69
CA LEU A 409 8.07 -22.12 20.25
C LEU A 409 7.23 -23.26 19.65
N PRO A 410 6.54 -23.04 18.51
CA PRO A 410 5.92 -24.13 17.78
C PRO A 410 6.98 -25.20 17.48
N SER A 411 6.59 -26.48 17.43
CA SER A 411 7.52 -27.58 17.17
C SER A 411 8.26 -27.38 15.84
N VAL A 412 9.40 -28.05 15.62
CA VAL A 412 10.06 -27.97 14.29
C VAL A 412 9.10 -28.43 13.19
N GLU A 413 8.16 -29.34 13.48
CA GLU A 413 7.09 -29.74 12.57
C GLU A 413 5.98 -28.68 12.43
N GLU A 414 5.64 -27.89 13.45
CA GLU A 414 4.68 -26.76 13.34
C GLU A 414 5.33 -25.52 12.70
N VAL A 415 6.63 -25.32 12.88
CA VAL A 415 7.43 -24.30 12.20
C VAL A 415 7.78 -24.75 10.79
N GLU A 416 7.90 -26.04 10.51
CA GLU A 416 7.97 -26.60 9.16
C GLU A 416 6.59 -26.71 8.51
N GLU A 417 5.48 -26.76 9.24
CA GLU A 417 4.11 -26.58 8.71
C GLU A 417 3.81 -25.09 8.48
N GLU A 418 4.26 -24.18 9.36
CA GLU A 418 4.21 -22.73 9.12
C GLU A 418 5.20 -22.35 8.01
N LEU A 419 6.43 -22.88 7.97
CA LEU A 419 7.36 -22.68 6.86
C LEU A 419 6.94 -23.44 5.62
N ALA A 420 6.27 -24.58 5.68
CA ALA A 420 5.63 -25.19 4.51
C ALA A 420 4.41 -24.38 4.09
N SER A 421 3.73 -23.63 4.98
CA SER A 421 2.72 -22.64 4.61
C SER A 421 3.33 -21.36 4.01
N PHE A 422 4.57 -21.01 4.40
CA PHE A 422 5.34 -19.87 3.89
C PHE A 422 6.20 -20.24 2.65
N LEU A 423 6.55 -21.51 2.43
CA LEU A 423 7.25 -22.08 1.27
C LEU A 423 6.25 -22.72 0.29
N ASP A 424 5.04 -23.03 0.74
CA ASP A 424 3.83 -22.93 -0.07
C ASP A 424 3.58 -21.50 -0.51
N LYS A 425 4.45 -20.49 -0.23
CA LYS A 425 4.52 -19.25 -1.02
C LYS A 425 5.45 -19.30 -2.22
N ASP A 426 6.19 -20.36 -2.48
CA ASP A 426 6.72 -20.58 -3.83
C ASP A 426 5.71 -21.35 -4.69
N ASN A 427 4.92 -22.25 -4.07
CA ASN A 427 3.70 -22.79 -4.68
C ASN A 427 2.51 -21.80 -4.69
N ASN A 428 2.43 -20.88 -3.72
CA ASN A 428 1.49 -19.75 -3.72
C ASN A 428 2.06 -18.57 -4.49
N ASN A 429 3.35 -18.40 -4.76
CA ASN A 429 3.78 -17.43 -5.78
C ASN A 429 3.38 -17.97 -7.15
N SER A 430 3.53 -19.28 -7.39
CA SER A 430 2.88 -19.94 -8.53
C SER A 430 1.35 -19.74 -8.56
N LYS A 431 0.62 -19.91 -7.44
CA LYS A 431 -0.84 -19.67 -7.36
C LYS A 431 -1.27 -18.20 -7.27
N ILE A 432 -0.44 -17.27 -6.81
CA ILE A 432 -0.69 -15.83 -6.66
C ILE A 432 -0.33 -15.17 -7.98
N VAL A 433 0.79 -15.53 -8.60
CA VAL A 433 1.08 -15.19 -10.00
C VAL A 433 0.02 -15.83 -10.90
N ALA A 434 -0.44 -17.06 -10.66
CA ALA A 434 -1.61 -17.61 -11.36
C ALA A 434 -2.89 -16.84 -11.04
N SER A 435 -3.17 -16.49 -9.78
CA SER A 435 -4.38 -15.76 -9.37
C SER A 435 -4.39 -14.31 -9.86
N MET A 436 -3.24 -13.64 -9.96
CA MET A 436 -3.11 -12.25 -10.42
C MET A 436 -2.99 -12.19 -11.94
N LYS A 437 -2.38 -13.22 -12.56
CA LYS A 437 -2.55 -13.52 -13.99
C LYS A 437 -4.02 -13.79 -14.29
N ASP A 438 -4.75 -14.51 -13.45
CA ASP A 438 -6.18 -14.75 -13.59
C ASP A 438 -6.97 -13.44 -13.42
N VAL A 439 -6.60 -12.56 -12.49
CA VAL A 439 -7.22 -11.21 -12.38
C VAL A 439 -7.03 -10.41 -13.68
N ILE A 440 -5.82 -10.35 -14.25
CA ILE A 440 -5.58 -9.58 -15.48
C ILE A 440 -6.16 -10.26 -16.72
N THR A 441 -6.10 -11.58 -16.81
CA THR A 441 -6.70 -12.34 -17.92
C THR A 441 -8.21 -12.43 -17.86
N THR A 442 -8.83 -12.30 -16.68
CA THR A 442 -10.29 -12.13 -16.52
C THR A 442 -10.73 -10.69 -16.76
N LEU A 443 -9.86 -9.70 -16.51
CA LEU A 443 -10.14 -8.30 -16.78
C LEU A 443 -10.26 -8.00 -18.29
N ILE A 444 -9.44 -8.65 -19.13
CA ILE A 444 -9.48 -8.51 -20.60
C ILE A 444 -10.87 -8.80 -21.20
N PRO A 445 -11.48 -10.00 -21.02
CA PRO A 445 -12.80 -10.29 -21.58
C PRO A 445 -13.91 -9.44 -20.95
N ARG A 446 -13.73 -8.95 -19.71
CA ARG A 446 -14.68 -8.03 -19.05
C ARG A 446 -14.65 -6.64 -19.69
N TYR A 447 -13.47 -6.11 -20.02
CA TYR A 447 -13.36 -4.91 -20.85
C TYR A 447 -13.91 -5.14 -22.27
N GLY A 448 -13.70 -6.33 -22.85
CA GLY A 448 -14.32 -6.69 -24.13
C GLY A 448 -15.86 -6.68 -24.08
N GLU A 449 -16.46 -7.14 -22.99
CA GLU A 449 -17.91 -7.07 -22.77
C GLU A 449 -18.39 -5.62 -22.55
N LEU A 450 -17.63 -4.79 -21.81
CA LEU A 450 -17.90 -3.35 -21.74
C LEU A 450 -17.87 -2.69 -23.12
N ASN A 451 -16.87 -3.03 -23.95
CA ASN A 451 -16.73 -2.51 -25.31
C ASN A 451 -17.92 -2.92 -26.18
N ARG A 452 -18.43 -4.15 -26.04
CA ARG A 452 -19.68 -4.59 -26.69
C ARG A 452 -20.90 -3.82 -26.21
N ILE A 453 -21.02 -3.56 -24.91
CA ILE A 453 -22.13 -2.77 -24.36
C ILE A 453 -22.09 -1.34 -24.89
N TYR A 454 -20.90 -0.72 -24.93
CA TYR A 454 -20.70 0.65 -25.43
C TYR A 454 -20.97 0.72 -26.93
N LYS A 455 -20.54 -0.29 -27.68
CA LYS A 455 -20.82 -0.43 -29.11
C LYS A 455 -22.32 -0.60 -29.38
N ASP A 456 -23.02 -1.48 -28.64
CA ASP A 456 -24.46 -1.68 -28.84
C ASP A 456 -25.29 -0.44 -28.46
N TRP A 457 -24.82 0.34 -27.47
CA TRP A 457 -25.39 1.66 -27.20
C TRP A 457 -25.16 2.63 -28.36
N PHE A 458 -23.95 2.65 -28.92
CA PHE A 458 -23.59 3.54 -30.01
C PHE A 458 -24.35 3.19 -31.30
N ASP A 459 -24.41 1.91 -31.65
CA ASP A 459 -24.99 1.41 -32.91
C ASP A 459 -26.52 1.34 -32.85
N ASN A 460 -27.09 0.85 -31.74
CA ASN A 460 -28.52 0.48 -31.65
C ASN A 460 -29.31 1.21 -30.55
N LYS A 461 -28.65 2.06 -29.74
CA LYS A 461 -29.25 2.66 -28.52
C LYS A 461 -29.84 1.62 -27.54
N GLY A 462 -29.36 0.38 -27.61
CA GLY A 462 -29.84 -0.72 -26.78
C GLY A 462 -29.20 -0.71 -25.39
N PHE A 463 -29.94 -0.27 -24.37
CA PHE A 463 -29.46 -0.28 -22.97
C PHE A 463 -30.48 -0.95 -22.03
N SER A 464 -30.04 -1.91 -21.23
CA SER A 464 -30.90 -2.73 -20.37
C SER A 464 -30.39 -2.75 -18.91
N PHE A 465 -31.24 -3.18 -17.98
CA PHE A 465 -30.87 -3.29 -16.57
C PHE A 465 -29.70 -4.26 -16.35
N GLU A 466 -29.67 -5.40 -17.06
CA GLU A 466 -28.56 -6.35 -16.92
C GLU A 466 -27.23 -5.76 -17.40
N LYS A 467 -27.24 -4.92 -18.45
CA LYS A 467 -26.04 -4.20 -18.89
C LYS A 467 -25.59 -3.16 -17.86
N GLN A 468 -26.53 -2.42 -17.27
CA GLN A 468 -26.22 -1.45 -16.21
C GLN A 468 -25.66 -2.12 -14.96
N LYS A 469 -26.23 -3.27 -14.58
CA LYS A 469 -25.75 -4.10 -13.47
C LYS A 469 -24.35 -4.61 -13.73
N PHE A 470 -24.05 -5.05 -14.96
CA PHE A 470 -22.71 -5.44 -15.37
C PHE A 470 -21.72 -4.28 -15.21
N ILE A 471 -22.04 -3.10 -15.72
CA ILE A 471 -21.19 -1.90 -15.63
C ILE A 471 -20.90 -1.53 -14.16
N THR A 472 -21.92 -1.55 -13.31
CA THR A 472 -21.76 -1.22 -11.89
C THR A 472 -20.92 -2.27 -11.17
N LYS A 473 -21.14 -3.56 -11.44
CA LYS A 473 -20.34 -4.65 -10.86
C LYS A 473 -18.88 -4.58 -11.31
N PHE A 474 -18.65 -4.35 -12.61
CA PHE A 474 -17.32 -4.14 -13.14
C PHE A 474 -16.57 -3.04 -12.37
N TYR A 475 -17.23 -1.90 -12.14
CA TYR A 475 -16.59 -0.83 -11.38
C TYR A 475 -16.33 -1.23 -9.92
N LEU A 476 -17.25 -1.93 -9.25
CA LEU A 476 -17.04 -2.37 -7.86
C LEU A 476 -15.91 -3.40 -7.75
N ASP A 477 -15.77 -4.30 -8.73
CA ASP A 477 -14.77 -5.37 -8.73
C ASP A 477 -13.36 -4.84 -9.04
N TYR A 478 -13.24 -3.72 -9.79
CA TYR A 478 -11.95 -3.22 -10.30
C TYR A 478 -11.69 -1.73 -10.02
N ASN A 479 -12.36 -1.11 -9.03
CA ASN A 479 -12.10 0.31 -8.69
C ASN A 479 -10.78 0.56 -7.97
N ASP A 480 -10.15 -0.49 -7.41
CA ASP A 480 -8.92 -0.38 -6.66
C ASP A 480 -7.72 -0.38 -7.63
N VAL A 481 -7.25 0.84 -7.90
CA VAL A 481 -6.11 1.12 -8.76
C VAL A 481 -4.84 0.47 -8.21
N THR A 482 -4.63 0.47 -6.90
CA THR A 482 -3.43 -0.07 -6.26
C THR A 482 -3.37 -1.59 -6.40
N VAL A 483 -4.53 -2.27 -6.30
CA VAL A 483 -4.62 -3.72 -6.54
C VAL A 483 -4.30 -4.05 -8.00
N LEU A 484 -4.81 -3.27 -8.97
CA LEU A 484 -4.49 -3.46 -10.40
C LEU A 484 -3.01 -3.18 -10.71
N GLU A 485 -2.44 -2.13 -10.13
CA GLU A 485 -1.00 -1.80 -10.26
C GLU A 485 -0.12 -2.90 -9.67
N THR A 486 -0.49 -3.40 -8.49
CA THR A 486 0.21 -4.53 -7.83
C THR A 486 0.14 -5.78 -8.69
N ALA A 487 -1.03 -6.10 -9.26
CA ALA A 487 -1.18 -7.25 -10.15
C ALA A 487 -0.32 -7.11 -11.43
N ILE A 488 -0.21 -5.90 -12.00
CA ILE A 488 0.67 -5.63 -13.15
C ILE A 488 2.14 -5.79 -12.76
N LEU A 489 2.56 -5.23 -11.62
CA LEU A 489 3.93 -5.33 -11.11
C LEU A 489 4.35 -6.78 -10.88
N GLU A 490 3.50 -7.56 -10.22
CA GLU A 490 3.74 -8.99 -9.96
C GLU A 490 3.87 -9.81 -11.26
N LEU A 491 3.06 -9.50 -12.28
CA LEU A 491 3.23 -10.12 -13.61
C LEU A 491 4.58 -9.78 -14.25
N VAL A 492 5.02 -8.53 -14.14
CA VAL A 492 6.30 -8.06 -14.69
C VAL A 492 7.49 -8.68 -13.95
N PHE A 493 7.40 -8.85 -12.63
CA PHE A 493 8.47 -9.44 -11.81
C PHE A 493 8.62 -10.95 -12.01
N HIS A 494 7.53 -11.68 -12.28
CA HIS A 494 7.54 -13.14 -12.24
C HIS A 494 7.40 -13.85 -13.60
N LEU A 495 6.95 -13.17 -14.66
CA LEU A 495 6.86 -13.75 -16.00
C LEU A 495 8.02 -13.31 -16.90
N PRO A 496 8.46 -14.15 -17.86
CA PRO A 496 9.38 -13.73 -18.91
C PRO A 496 8.81 -12.57 -19.73
N GLN A 497 9.69 -11.68 -20.20
CA GLN A 497 9.35 -10.46 -20.94
C GLN A 497 8.34 -10.68 -22.08
N GLU A 498 8.51 -11.75 -22.85
CA GLU A 498 7.63 -12.10 -23.97
C GLU A 498 6.18 -12.39 -23.53
N GLN A 499 5.99 -13.00 -22.35
CA GLN A 499 4.67 -13.46 -21.89
C GLN A 499 3.84 -12.35 -21.26
N TYR A 500 4.42 -11.54 -20.36
CA TYR A 500 3.64 -10.43 -19.78
C TYR A 500 3.39 -9.33 -20.81
N THR A 501 4.31 -9.07 -21.74
CA THR A 501 4.14 -8.05 -22.78
C THR A 501 2.92 -8.35 -23.66
N LEU A 502 2.68 -9.62 -24.02
CA LEU A 502 1.51 -10.03 -24.80
C LEU A 502 0.19 -9.85 -24.04
N ILE A 503 0.18 -10.19 -22.75
CA ILE A 503 -1.01 -10.04 -21.88
C ILE A 503 -1.32 -8.55 -21.66
N LEU A 504 -0.30 -7.76 -21.31
CA LEU A 504 -0.46 -6.32 -21.04
C LEU A 504 -0.82 -5.53 -22.32
N ASN A 505 -0.30 -5.91 -23.50
CA ASN A 505 -0.72 -5.34 -24.78
C ASN A 505 -2.19 -5.65 -25.11
N SER A 506 -2.64 -6.88 -24.82
CA SER A 506 -4.04 -7.26 -25.03
C SER A 506 -4.98 -6.46 -24.12
N LEU A 507 -4.60 -6.27 -22.85
CA LEU A 507 -5.34 -5.41 -21.92
C LEU A 507 -5.31 -3.94 -22.37
N LYS A 508 -4.14 -3.42 -22.76
CA LYS A 508 -3.95 -2.06 -23.27
C LYS A 508 -4.86 -1.77 -24.46
N LYS A 509 -5.01 -2.72 -25.38
CA LYS A 509 -5.91 -2.62 -26.54
C LYS A 509 -7.37 -2.45 -26.10
N GLU A 510 -7.88 -3.35 -25.25
CA GLU A 510 -9.28 -3.31 -24.80
C GLU A 510 -9.60 -2.04 -23.99
N VAL A 511 -8.65 -1.58 -23.16
CA VAL A 511 -8.77 -0.33 -22.39
C VAL A 511 -8.78 0.89 -23.31
N CYS A 512 -7.86 0.95 -24.29
CA CYS A 512 -7.82 2.03 -25.29
C CYS A 512 -9.10 2.08 -26.14
N GLU A 513 -9.64 0.92 -26.52
CA GLU A 513 -10.89 0.82 -27.26
C GLU A 513 -12.07 1.34 -26.42
N ASN A 514 -12.13 1.01 -25.13
CA ASN A 514 -13.15 1.51 -24.20
C ASN A 514 -13.13 3.04 -24.07
N ILE A 515 -11.93 3.60 -23.89
CA ILE A 515 -11.67 5.05 -23.85
C ILE A 515 -12.13 5.69 -25.17
N SER A 516 -11.88 5.03 -26.30
CA SER A 516 -12.27 5.54 -27.62
C SER A 516 -13.79 5.61 -27.76
N TYR A 517 -14.53 4.59 -27.31
CA TYR A 517 -15.99 4.59 -27.35
C TYR A 517 -16.60 5.66 -26.47
N TYR A 518 -16.05 5.87 -25.26
CA TYR A 518 -16.46 6.95 -24.38
C TYR A 518 -16.22 8.34 -25.00
N LYS A 519 -15.11 8.53 -25.72
CA LYS A 519 -14.81 9.79 -26.42
C LYS A 519 -15.64 10.00 -27.69
N LYS A 520 -16.04 8.93 -28.38
CA LYS A 520 -16.77 8.97 -29.66
C LYS A 520 -18.26 9.29 -29.52
N GLY A 521 -18.87 9.11 -28.36
CA GLY A 521 -20.31 9.37 -28.19
C GLY A 521 -20.77 9.59 -26.75
N CYS A 522 -21.87 10.33 -26.59
CA CYS A 522 -22.50 10.54 -25.28
C CYS A 522 -23.07 9.21 -24.74
N MET A 523 -22.47 8.73 -23.65
CA MET A 523 -22.97 7.60 -22.87
C MET A 523 -24.37 7.91 -22.29
N PRO A 524 -25.16 6.90 -21.89
CA PRO A 524 -26.46 7.12 -21.27
C PRO A 524 -26.33 8.11 -20.10
N ASP A 525 -27.17 9.14 -20.11
CA ASP A 525 -27.22 10.10 -19.02
C ASP A 525 -27.77 9.46 -17.74
N GLU A 526 -27.56 10.13 -16.61
CA GLU A 526 -27.96 9.62 -15.30
C GLU A 526 -29.48 9.39 -15.22
N GLN A 527 -30.27 10.19 -15.93
CA GLN A 527 -31.72 10.04 -16.00
C GLN A 527 -32.13 8.77 -16.77
N THR A 528 -31.45 8.45 -17.86
CA THR A 528 -31.69 7.24 -18.66
C THR A 528 -31.38 5.99 -17.86
N VAL A 529 -30.25 5.99 -17.15
CA VAL A 529 -29.85 4.90 -16.24
C VAL A 529 -30.86 4.72 -15.11
N TYR A 530 -31.26 5.83 -14.47
CA TYR A 530 -32.25 5.82 -13.40
C TYR A 530 -33.60 5.26 -13.88
N ASN A 531 -34.10 5.72 -15.04
CA ASN A 531 -35.36 5.28 -15.60
C ASN A 531 -35.36 3.77 -15.90
N ILE A 532 -34.25 3.23 -16.39
CA ILE A 532 -34.12 1.79 -16.66
C ILE A 532 -34.11 0.97 -15.38
N CYS A 533 -33.44 1.43 -14.33
CA CYS A 533 -33.45 0.76 -13.02
C CYS A 533 -34.84 0.83 -12.36
N PHE A 534 -35.53 1.96 -12.50
CA PHE A 534 -36.87 2.15 -11.96
C PHE A 534 -37.91 1.22 -12.60
N ARG A 535 -37.85 1.04 -13.93
CA ARG A 535 -38.79 0.20 -14.69
C ARG A 535 -38.79 -1.27 -14.29
N VAL A 536 -37.73 -1.78 -13.65
CA VAL A 536 -37.68 -3.16 -13.15
C VAL A 536 -38.67 -3.39 -12.00
N SER A 537 -38.92 -2.36 -11.17
CA SER A 537 -39.89 -2.45 -10.08
C SER A 537 -41.35 -2.38 -10.54
N GLU A 538 -41.59 -1.91 -11.76
CA GLU A 538 -42.94 -1.83 -12.36
C GLU A 538 -43.47 -3.21 -12.79
N ILE A 539 -42.63 -4.25 -12.85
CA ILE A 539 -43.03 -5.62 -13.22
C ILE A 539 -44.13 -6.17 -12.30
N TYR A 540 -44.15 -5.74 -11.03
CA TYR A 540 -45.14 -6.20 -10.04
C TYR A 540 -46.43 -5.39 -10.04
N LYS A 541 -46.49 -4.27 -10.77
CA LYS A 541 -47.61 -3.33 -10.71
C LYS A 541 -48.93 -3.97 -11.11
N GLU A 542 -48.96 -4.68 -12.24
CA GLU A 542 -50.16 -5.38 -12.72
C GLU A 542 -50.63 -6.47 -11.74
N ALA A 543 -49.70 -7.24 -11.17
CA ALA A 543 -50.01 -8.27 -10.18
C ALA A 543 -50.56 -7.69 -8.87
N ILE A 544 -50.01 -6.55 -8.42
CA ILE A 544 -50.50 -5.82 -7.25
C ILE A 544 -51.92 -5.29 -7.50
N GLU A 545 -52.17 -4.67 -8.65
CA GLU A 545 -53.49 -4.15 -9.02
C GLU A 545 -54.54 -5.28 -9.07
N GLU A 546 -54.20 -6.44 -9.65
CA GLU A 546 -55.08 -7.62 -9.70
C GLU A 546 -55.36 -8.18 -8.30
N GLN A 547 -54.34 -8.30 -7.45
CA GLN A 547 -54.48 -8.85 -6.10
C GLN A 547 -55.21 -7.87 -5.15
N GLN A 548 -55.02 -6.56 -5.35
CA GLN A 548 -55.74 -5.51 -4.63
C GLN A 548 -57.23 -5.52 -4.98
N TYR A 549 -57.59 -5.74 -6.25
CA TYR A 549 -58.97 -5.93 -6.67
C TYR A 549 -59.62 -7.15 -5.97
N LYS A 550 -58.93 -8.30 -5.96
CA LYS A 550 -59.40 -9.53 -5.26
C LYS A 550 -59.62 -9.29 -3.77
N THR A 551 -58.70 -8.59 -3.11
CA THR A 551 -58.78 -8.27 -1.66
C THR A 551 -59.93 -7.31 -1.37
N THR A 552 -60.11 -6.28 -2.20
CA THR A 552 -61.19 -5.28 -2.04
C THR A 552 -62.57 -5.92 -2.20
N LYS A 553 -62.72 -6.89 -3.11
CA LYS A 553 -63.99 -7.61 -3.33
C LYS A 553 -64.45 -8.42 -2.10
N LEU A 554 -63.53 -8.86 -1.25
CA LEU A 554 -63.84 -9.62 -0.02
C LEU A 554 -64.23 -8.73 1.17
N HIS A 555 -64.05 -7.40 1.07
CA HIS A 555 -64.37 -6.51 2.18
C HIS A 555 -65.87 -6.46 2.49
N ALA A 556 -66.73 -6.45 1.48
CA ALA A 556 -68.19 -6.41 1.67
C ALA A 556 -68.73 -7.72 2.32
N PRO A 557 -68.40 -8.93 1.81
CA PRO A 557 -68.76 -10.18 2.47
C PRO A 557 -68.27 -10.30 3.93
N LEU A 558 -67.03 -9.89 4.21
CA LEU A 558 -66.46 -9.89 5.56
C LEU A 558 -67.23 -8.95 6.49
N ASN A 559 -67.54 -7.73 6.03
CA ASN A 559 -68.28 -6.76 6.82
C ASN A 559 -69.71 -7.26 7.10
N GLU A 560 -70.38 -7.86 6.11
CA GLU A 560 -71.69 -8.49 6.28
C GLU A 560 -71.67 -9.67 7.27
N ALA A 561 -70.63 -10.49 7.25
CA ALA A 561 -70.45 -11.59 8.21
C ALA A 561 -70.17 -11.05 9.64
N TYR A 562 -69.36 -9.99 9.76
CA TYR A 562 -69.10 -9.30 11.03
C TYR A 562 -70.37 -8.70 11.63
N HIS A 563 -71.17 -7.97 10.83
CA HIS A 563 -72.44 -7.39 11.32
C HIS A 563 -73.44 -8.47 11.72
N ARG A 564 -73.45 -9.63 11.04
CA ARG A 564 -74.28 -10.78 11.42
C ARG A 564 -73.84 -11.41 12.75
N TYR A 565 -72.54 -11.53 12.98
CA TYR A 565 -71.97 -11.99 14.25
C TYR A 565 -72.24 -10.98 15.39
N ASP A 566 -71.91 -9.70 15.19
CA ASP A 566 -72.07 -8.64 16.21
C ASP A 566 -73.54 -8.41 16.60
N SER A 567 -74.46 -8.52 15.64
CA SER A 567 -75.90 -8.32 15.89
C SER A 567 -76.61 -9.51 16.56
N ILE A 568 -75.97 -10.68 16.69
CA ILE A 568 -76.60 -11.88 17.25
C ILE A 568 -76.86 -11.75 18.76
N GLY A 569 -76.00 -11.04 19.48
CA GLY A 569 -76.14 -10.75 20.92
C GLY A 569 -77.33 -9.86 21.28
N TYR A 570 -78.01 -9.27 20.27
CA TYR A 570 -79.13 -8.34 20.47
C TYR A 570 -80.50 -8.94 20.06
N ARG A 571 -80.58 -10.25 19.76
CA ARG A 571 -81.82 -10.96 19.37
C ARG A 571 -81.97 -12.29 20.13
N GLU A 572 -83.19 -12.82 20.25
CA GLU A 572 -83.38 -14.20 20.72
C GLU A 572 -82.73 -15.18 19.72
N HIS A 573 -81.79 -16.00 20.19
CA HIS A 573 -81.02 -16.92 19.35
C HIS A 573 -80.73 -18.23 20.10
N THR A 574 -80.42 -19.29 19.35
CA THR A 574 -79.93 -20.55 19.91
C THR A 574 -78.41 -20.57 19.92
N ALA A 575 -77.80 -21.39 20.79
CA ALA A 575 -76.35 -21.59 20.82
C ALA A 575 -75.78 -22.13 19.50
N GLU A 576 -76.61 -22.78 18.68
CA GLU A 576 -76.23 -23.28 17.34
C GLU A 576 -76.16 -22.15 16.31
N ASP A 577 -76.99 -21.12 16.44
CA ASP A 577 -77.01 -19.95 15.55
C ASP A 577 -75.80 -19.04 15.79
N GLU A 578 -75.42 -18.84 17.06
CA GLU A 578 -74.21 -18.11 17.47
C GLU A 578 -72.95 -18.77 16.91
N LYS A 579 -72.84 -20.10 17.09
CA LYS A 579 -71.72 -20.89 16.56
C LYS A 579 -71.65 -20.86 15.03
N ARG A 580 -72.80 -20.79 14.33
CA ARG A 580 -72.83 -20.69 12.86
C ARG A 580 -72.38 -19.33 12.36
N ALA A 581 -72.80 -18.24 13.01
CA ALA A 581 -72.38 -16.89 12.67
C ALA A 581 -70.88 -16.67 12.94
N GLU A 582 -70.37 -17.21 14.05
CA GLU A 582 -68.93 -17.20 14.38
C GLU A 582 -68.10 -17.96 13.33
N MET A 583 -68.52 -19.18 12.94
CA MET A 583 -67.84 -19.95 11.90
C MET A 583 -67.86 -19.25 10.53
N GLU A 584 -68.95 -18.56 10.16
CA GLU A 584 -69.03 -17.82 8.91
C GLU A 584 -68.13 -16.58 8.92
N TYR A 585 -68.07 -15.86 10.05
CA TYR A 585 -67.17 -14.72 10.24
C TYR A 585 -65.70 -15.14 10.18
N GLU A 586 -65.29 -16.16 10.94
CA GLU A 586 -63.90 -16.65 10.94
C GLU A 586 -63.50 -17.18 9.56
N ARG A 587 -64.38 -17.88 8.84
CA ARG A 587 -64.09 -18.29 7.45
C ARG A 587 -63.86 -17.09 6.52
N CYS A 588 -64.73 -16.08 6.56
CA CYS A 588 -64.58 -14.90 5.71
C CYS A 588 -63.37 -14.05 6.09
N LYS A 589 -63.01 -14.02 7.38
CA LYS A 589 -61.83 -13.37 7.91
C LYS A 589 -60.56 -14.09 7.46
N ASP A 590 -60.51 -15.41 7.56
CA ASP A 590 -59.38 -16.22 7.08
C ASP A 590 -59.14 -16.04 5.57
N GLU A 591 -60.20 -16.06 4.76
CA GLU A 591 -60.11 -15.83 3.31
C GLU A 591 -59.60 -14.41 2.99
N TYR A 592 -60.07 -13.39 3.73
CA TYR A 592 -59.60 -12.01 3.57
C TYR A 592 -58.14 -11.86 4.01
N GLU A 593 -57.76 -12.43 5.15
CA GLU A 593 -56.39 -12.42 5.66
C GLU A 593 -55.43 -13.14 4.70
N GLU A 594 -55.82 -14.27 4.11
CA GLU A 594 -55.02 -14.97 3.09
C GLU A 594 -54.74 -14.08 1.87
N LYS A 595 -55.76 -13.38 1.35
CA LYS A 595 -55.57 -12.49 0.17
C LYS A 595 -54.81 -11.22 0.51
N LYS A 596 -55.02 -10.67 1.71
CA LYS A 596 -54.29 -9.52 2.26
C LYS A 596 -52.81 -9.84 2.49
N ASN A 597 -52.50 -11.04 2.98
CA ASN A 597 -51.13 -11.50 3.16
C ASN A 597 -50.42 -11.62 1.80
N LYS A 598 -51.07 -12.22 0.80
CA LYS A 598 -50.54 -12.27 -0.59
C LYS A 598 -50.32 -10.88 -1.20
N LEU A 599 -51.20 -9.92 -0.93
CA LEU A 599 -51.02 -8.54 -1.38
C LEU A 599 -49.81 -7.88 -0.68
N THR A 600 -49.64 -8.12 0.62
CA THR A 600 -48.50 -7.63 1.40
C THR A 600 -47.19 -8.21 0.88
N GLU A 601 -47.15 -9.51 0.59
CA GLU A 601 -46.00 -10.19 -0.03
C GLU A 601 -45.61 -9.56 -1.37
N LEU A 602 -46.58 -9.20 -2.22
CA LEU A 602 -46.31 -8.54 -3.49
C LEU A 602 -45.73 -7.12 -3.33
N TYR A 603 -46.25 -6.35 -2.38
CA TYR A 603 -45.69 -5.04 -2.04
C TYR A 603 -44.27 -5.14 -1.48
N ASP A 604 -44.02 -6.13 -0.62
CA ASP A 604 -42.68 -6.40 -0.08
C ASP A 604 -41.71 -6.82 -1.20
N LEU A 605 -42.15 -7.67 -2.13
CA LEU A 605 -41.34 -8.11 -3.26
C LEU A 605 -41.02 -6.95 -4.23
N GLN A 606 -41.98 -6.06 -4.48
CA GLN A 606 -41.77 -4.84 -5.26
C GLN A 606 -40.77 -3.92 -4.56
N LYS A 607 -40.93 -3.70 -3.26
CA LYS A 607 -40.04 -2.87 -2.44
C LYS A 607 -38.60 -3.42 -2.45
N GLN A 608 -38.43 -4.72 -2.19
CA GLN A 608 -37.12 -5.37 -2.24
C GLN A 608 -36.48 -5.28 -3.63
N THR A 609 -37.27 -5.44 -4.70
CA THR A 609 -36.78 -5.33 -6.08
C THR A 609 -36.35 -3.91 -6.39
N ARG A 610 -37.11 -2.90 -5.95
CA ARG A 610 -36.77 -1.49 -6.09
C ARG A 610 -35.50 -1.12 -5.32
N GLU A 611 -35.38 -1.57 -4.07
CA GLU A 611 -34.18 -1.35 -3.26
C GLU A 611 -32.94 -1.97 -3.90
N LYS A 612 -33.05 -3.20 -4.42
CA LYS A 612 -31.98 -3.85 -5.19
C LYS A 612 -31.65 -3.11 -6.48
N ALA A 613 -32.63 -2.61 -7.21
CA ALA A 613 -32.41 -1.89 -8.46
C ALA A 613 -31.76 -0.51 -8.24
N LEU A 614 -32.12 0.19 -7.16
CA LEU A 614 -31.55 1.50 -6.79
C LEU A 614 -30.04 1.43 -6.51
N GLN A 615 -29.53 0.28 -6.06
CA GLN A 615 -28.08 0.06 -5.88
C GLN A 615 -27.29 0.23 -7.18
N TYR A 616 -27.94 0.04 -8.34
CA TYR A 616 -27.34 0.13 -9.67
C TYR A 616 -27.72 1.42 -10.41
N ALA A 617 -28.49 2.33 -9.78
CA ALA A 617 -29.05 3.51 -10.45
C ALA A 617 -28.01 4.62 -10.71
N LYS A 618 -26.85 4.58 -10.03
CA LYS A 618 -25.78 5.55 -10.25
C LYS A 618 -24.99 5.19 -11.50
N SER A 619 -24.86 6.16 -12.41
CA SER A 619 -24.01 6.04 -13.60
C SER A 619 -22.53 5.93 -13.20
N ARG A 620 -21.80 4.97 -13.79
CA ARG A 620 -20.37 4.72 -13.52
C ARG A 620 -19.44 4.90 -14.72
N PHE A 621 -19.97 5.41 -15.83
CA PHE A 621 -19.21 5.53 -17.08
C PHE A 621 -18.01 6.49 -16.95
N ASN A 622 -18.14 7.58 -16.19
CA ASN A 622 -17.05 8.54 -15.97
C ASN A 622 -15.95 7.94 -15.07
N GLU A 623 -16.34 7.23 -14.01
CA GLU A 623 -15.38 6.56 -13.13
C GLU A 623 -14.62 5.44 -13.86
N ILE A 624 -15.29 4.66 -14.72
CA ILE A 624 -14.65 3.65 -15.57
C ILE A 624 -13.71 4.30 -16.59
N TYR A 625 -14.09 5.45 -17.18
CA TYR A 625 -13.22 6.20 -18.06
C TYR A 625 -11.93 6.65 -17.35
N ARG A 626 -12.04 7.20 -16.13
CA ARG A 626 -10.88 7.61 -15.32
C ARG A 626 -9.99 6.42 -14.95
N LEU A 627 -10.60 5.30 -14.55
CA LEU A 627 -9.89 4.05 -14.29
C LEU A 627 -9.12 3.59 -15.53
N GLY A 628 -9.75 3.64 -16.71
CA GLY A 628 -9.11 3.32 -17.98
C GLY A 628 -7.93 4.23 -18.31
N CYS A 629 -8.03 5.54 -18.06
CA CYS A 629 -6.92 6.48 -18.25
C CYS A 629 -5.73 6.15 -17.33
N HIS A 630 -5.99 5.92 -16.04
CA HIS A 630 -4.95 5.55 -15.07
C HIS A 630 -4.28 4.22 -15.43
N LEU A 631 -5.08 3.22 -15.82
CA LEU A 631 -4.58 1.92 -16.24
C LEU A 631 -3.75 2.04 -17.53
N LYS A 632 -4.15 2.89 -18.47
CA LYS A 632 -3.36 3.19 -19.69
C LYS A 632 -1.99 3.80 -19.34
N GLU A 633 -1.95 4.77 -18.42
CA GLU A 633 -0.70 5.39 -17.96
C GLU A 633 0.20 4.40 -17.23
N THR A 634 -0.39 3.54 -16.39
CA THR A 634 0.33 2.48 -15.69
C THR A 634 0.92 1.47 -16.68
N LEU A 635 0.13 1.01 -17.65
CA LEU A 635 0.57 0.06 -18.67
C LEU A 635 1.70 0.64 -19.54
N ALA A 636 1.70 1.96 -19.79
CA ALA A 636 2.75 2.63 -20.56
C ALA A 636 4.14 2.59 -19.87
N LYS A 637 4.20 2.38 -18.55
CA LYS A 637 5.47 2.26 -17.80
C LYS A 637 6.17 0.92 -18.01
N TYR A 638 5.40 -0.13 -18.29
CA TYR A 638 5.90 -1.51 -18.41
C TYR A 638 5.86 -2.05 -19.85
N VAL A 639 5.08 -1.38 -20.70
CA VAL A 639 4.95 -1.65 -22.12
C VAL A 639 5.28 -0.36 -22.86
N PHE A 640 6.52 -0.25 -23.33
CA PHE A 640 6.95 0.86 -24.17
C PHE A 640 6.18 0.84 -25.50
N ASP A 641 5.45 1.91 -25.79
CA ASP A 641 5.17 2.25 -27.18
C ASP A 641 6.47 2.79 -27.77
N GLU A 642 6.86 2.34 -28.96
CA GLU A 642 7.93 2.97 -29.78
C GLU A 642 7.56 4.41 -30.22
N THR A 643 6.56 5.04 -29.60
CA THR A 643 6.08 6.38 -29.86
C THR A 643 5.94 7.12 -28.55
N ASN A 644 7.04 7.73 -28.05
CA ASN A 644 7.08 8.94 -27.21
C ASN A 644 8.51 9.14 -26.65
N GLU A 645 9.36 9.91 -27.36
CA GLU A 645 10.49 10.60 -26.72
C GLU A 645 9.94 11.85 -25.98
N PRO A 646 10.45 12.20 -24.77
CA PRO A 646 10.01 13.38 -24.03
C PRO A 646 10.63 14.68 -24.58
N GLU A 647 9.82 15.72 -24.71
CA GLU A 647 10.28 17.10 -24.93
C GLU A 647 11.03 17.62 -23.69
N GLU A 648 12.28 18.07 -23.85
CA GLU A 648 12.92 19.04 -22.95
C GLU A 648 13.08 20.41 -23.62
N PRO A 649 13.06 21.53 -22.86
CA PRO A 649 12.85 22.87 -23.37
C PRO A 649 14.14 23.57 -23.84
N ALA A 650 13.97 24.49 -24.78
CA ALA A 650 14.99 25.22 -25.52
C ALA A 650 15.95 26.08 -24.70
N GLU A 651 17.26 25.99 -24.97
CA GLU A 651 18.22 27.11 -24.88
C GLU A 651 19.24 27.10 -26.05
N GLN A 652 19.81 28.28 -26.29
CA GLN A 652 20.32 28.83 -27.56
C GLN A 652 21.75 28.40 -27.95
N GLU A 653 22.01 28.33 -29.27
CA GLU A 653 23.35 28.41 -29.91
C GLU A 653 24.11 29.73 -29.55
N PRO A 654 25.43 29.93 -29.82
CA PRO A 654 26.35 29.19 -30.72
C PRO A 654 27.81 28.99 -30.22
N ASN A 655 28.54 28.03 -30.82
CA ASN A 655 29.86 28.21 -31.46
C ASN A 655 30.63 26.87 -31.60
N ALA A 656 30.82 26.44 -32.84
CA ALA A 656 31.86 25.49 -33.25
C ALA A 656 33.24 26.22 -33.29
N PRO A 657 34.42 25.54 -33.24
CA PRO A 657 34.78 24.45 -34.16
C PRO A 657 35.57 23.26 -33.58
N ASN A 658 35.09 22.05 -33.93
CA ASN A 658 35.75 21.06 -34.78
C ASN A 658 37.22 20.65 -34.48
N ILE A 659 37.45 19.35 -34.16
CA ILE A 659 37.88 18.33 -35.14
C ILE A 659 38.17 16.96 -34.45
N GLN A 660 37.39 15.97 -34.91
CA GLN A 660 37.67 14.55 -35.19
C GLN A 660 38.04 13.56 -34.06
N GLU A 661 37.15 12.58 -33.86
CA GLU A 661 37.41 11.20 -34.32
C GLU A 661 36.08 10.45 -34.57
N GLU A 662 36.07 9.65 -35.65
CA GLU A 662 34.94 8.93 -36.24
C GLU A 662 34.54 7.66 -35.48
N VAL A 663 33.23 7.43 -35.26
CA VAL A 663 32.53 6.19 -35.63
C VAL A 663 31.07 6.54 -35.94
N LEU A 664 30.69 6.40 -37.20
CA LEU A 664 29.41 6.79 -37.80
C LEU A 664 28.32 5.74 -37.52
N GLY A 665 27.31 6.08 -36.72
CA GLY A 665 26.05 5.35 -36.60
C GLY A 665 24.89 6.25 -37.03
N THR A 666 24.61 6.33 -38.34
CA THR A 666 23.47 7.09 -38.87
C THR A 666 22.15 6.42 -38.45
N LYS A 667 21.40 7.07 -37.54
CA LYS A 667 19.97 6.80 -37.32
C LYS A 667 19.27 6.89 -38.68
N GLN A 668 18.76 5.77 -39.16
CA GLN A 668 18.04 5.66 -40.43
C GLN A 668 16.64 6.25 -40.28
N THR A 669 16.30 7.23 -41.12
CA THR A 669 14.99 7.90 -41.10
C THR A 669 13.94 7.02 -41.76
N GLU A 670 13.03 6.45 -40.99
CA GLU A 670 11.87 5.72 -41.51
C GLU A 670 10.77 6.71 -41.92
N TYR A 671 10.37 6.67 -43.19
CA TYR A 671 9.33 7.54 -43.76
C TYR A 671 7.91 6.99 -43.57
N PHE A 672 7.76 5.67 -43.57
CA PHE A 672 6.49 4.97 -43.46
C PHE A 672 6.60 3.77 -42.51
N ASN A 673 5.56 3.55 -41.71
CA ASN A 673 5.47 2.40 -40.83
C ASN A 673 5.29 1.09 -41.61
N MET A 674 5.63 -0.03 -40.95
CA MET A 674 5.57 -1.36 -41.55
C MET A 674 4.14 -1.76 -41.94
N GLU A 675 3.13 -1.36 -41.16
CA GLU A 675 1.72 -1.70 -41.39
C GLU A 675 1.20 -1.16 -42.74
N LEU A 676 1.45 0.12 -43.05
CA LEU A 676 1.03 0.71 -44.32
C LEU A 676 1.78 0.08 -45.50
N LEU A 677 3.08 -0.14 -45.36
CA LEU A 677 3.90 -0.72 -46.42
C LEU A 677 3.58 -2.20 -46.65
N SER A 678 3.17 -2.95 -45.62
CA SER A 678 2.68 -4.33 -45.73
C SER A 678 1.38 -4.41 -46.53
N LEU A 679 0.41 -3.53 -46.26
CA LEU A 679 -0.84 -3.47 -47.03
C LEU A 679 -0.60 -3.10 -48.50
N ILE A 680 0.31 -2.15 -48.75
CA ILE A 680 0.73 -1.79 -50.11
C ILE A 680 1.47 -2.96 -50.76
N HIS A 681 2.34 -3.67 -50.03
CA HIS A 681 3.07 -4.83 -50.53
C HIS A 681 2.12 -5.93 -50.99
N VAL A 682 1.20 -6.36 -50.12
CA VAL A 682 0.20 -7.40 -50.43
C VAL A 682 -0.64 -7.04 -51.65
N THR A 683 -0.93 -5.75 -51.86
CA THR A 683 -1.79 -5.31 -52.97
C THR A 683 -1.02 -5.07 -54.27
N CYS A 684 0.20 -4.54 -54.18
CA CYS A 684 0.95 -4.04 -55.36
C CYS A 684 2.09 -4.96 -55.80
N VAL A 685 2.63 -5.81 -54.93
CA VAL A 685 3.70 -6.75 -55.29
C VAL A 685 3.09 -8.00 -55.90
N GLY A 686 3.52 -8.30 -57.13
CA GLY A 686 2.87 -9.30 -57.98
C GLY A 686 1.88 -8.70 -59.00
N GLU A 687 1.45 -7.45 -58.84
CA GLU A 687 0.56 -6.75 -59.78
C GLU A 687 1.24 -5.54 -60.44
N GLN A 688 1.70 -4.55 -59.66
CA GLN A 688 2.42 -3.36 -60.14
C GLN A 688 3.95 -3.56 -60.10
N PHE A 689 4.44 -4.21 -59.06
CA PHE A 689 5.86 -4.55 -58.89
C PHE A 689 6.09 -6.05 -59.17
N GLU A 690 7.29 -6.38 -59.64
CA GLU A 690 7.77 -7.75 -59.64
C GLU A 690 7.90 -8.29 -58.21
N ASN A 691 7.98 -9.61 -58.08
CA ASN A 691 7.99 -10.26 -56.77
C ASN A 691 9.23 -9.83 -55.97
N ILE A 692 9.02 -9.17 -54.84
CA ILE A 692 10.06 -8.68 -53.91
C ILE A 692 9.63 -9.04 -52.49
N SER A 693 10.58 -9.32 -51.60
CA SER A 693 10.25 -9.62 -50.21
C SER A 693 9.64 -8.39 -49.51
N GLU A 694 8.79 -8.62 -48.50
CA GLU A 694 8.15 -7.54 -47.74
C GLU A 694 9.18 -6.65 -47.03
N HIS A 695 10.25 -7.28 -46.52
CA HIS A 695 11.39 -6.61 -45.90
C HIS A 695 12.16 -5.73 -46.90
N ASP A 696 12.44 -6.24 -48.10
CA ASP A 696 13.18 -5.48 -49.12
C ASP A 696 12.34 -4.34 -49.69
N PHE A 697 11.03 -4.54 -49.83
CA PHE A 697 10.10 -3.49 -50.20
C PHE A 697 10.05 -2.39 -49.13
N TYR A 698 10.00 -2.78 -47.85
CA TYR A 698 10.00 -1.86 -46.73
C TYR A 698 11.27 -1.01 -46.68
N THR A 699 12.44 -1.66 -46.74
CA THR A 699 13.74 -0.96 -46.76
C THR A 699 13.84 0.01 -47.93
N CYS A 700 13.41 -0.39 -49.13
CA CYS A 700 13.43 0.48 -50.31
C CYS A 700 12.48 1.69 -50.18
N MET A 701 11.25 1.47 -49.71
CA MET A 701 10.27 2.55 -49.53
C MET A 701 10.66 3.51 -48.40
N ASN A 702 11.48 3.07 -47.44
CA ASN A 702 12.08 3.93 -46.42
C ASN A 702 13.47 4.46 -46.77
N LEU A 703 13.93 4.27 -48.02
CA LEU A 703 15.25 4.72 -48.49
C LEU A 703 16.43 4.17 -47.67
N LEU A 704 16.24 3.02 -47.04
CA LEU A 704 17.28 2.29 -46.33
C LEU A 704 18.16 1.54 -47.32
N PRO A 705 19.43 1.22 -46.96
CA PRO A 705 20.30 0.40 -47.79
C PRO A 705 19.64 -0.97 -48.05
N SER A 706 19.43 -1.29 -49.33
CA SER A 706 18.90 -2.58 -49.77
C SER A 706 19.67 -3.09 -50.97
N ASP A 707 19.96 -4.39 -50.98
CA ASP A 707 20.65 -5.10 -52.06
C ASP A 707 19.73 -5.36 -53.28
N THR A 708 18.42 -5.27 -53.08
CA THR A 708 17.39 -5.59 -54.09
C THR A 708 16.46 -4.40 -54.32
N LYS A 709 16.36 -3.95 -55.58
CA LYS A 709 15.48 -2.82 -55.96
C LYS A 709 14.14 -3.31 -56.52
N PRO A 710 13.00 -2.68 -56.19
CA PRO A 710 11.72 -3.05 -56.76
C PRO A 710 11.70 -2.76 -58.27
N GLN A 711 11.32 -3.74 -59.09
CA GLN A 711 11.14 -3.55 -60.53
C GLN A 711 9.66 -3.38 -60.87
N ILE A 712 9.34 -2.39 -61.71
CA ILE A 712 7.96 -2.12 -62.14
C ILE A 712 7.62 -3.03 -63.32
N ARG A 713 6.48 -3.72 -63.24
CA ARG A 713 6.01 -4.59 -64.34
C ARG A 713 5.69 -3.78 -65.60
N PRO A 714 5.84 -4.35 -66.81
CA PRO A 714 5.55 -3.63 -68.05
C PRO A 714 4.12 -3.07 -68.08
N ARG A 715 3.99 -1.79 -68.45
CA ARG A 715 2.72 -1.02 -68.51
C ARG A 715 2.10 -0.59 -67.17
N GLU A 716 2.77 -0.84 -66.03
CA GLU A 716 2.29 -0.43 -64.69
C GLU A 716 2.82 0.93 -64.22
N LYS A 717 3.75 1.56 -64.97
CA LYS A 717 4.45 2.79 -64.59
C LYS A 717 3.52 3.95 -64.18
N ILE A 718 2.35 4.06 -64.80
CA ILE A 718 1.35 5.09 -64.50
C ILE A 718 0.71 4.88 -63.11
N ARG A 719 0.36 3.63 -62.77
CA ARG A 719 -0.23 3.29 -61.47
C ARG A 719 0.79 3.41 -60.35
N THR A 720 2.04 3.02 -60.59
CA THR A 720 3.13 3.25 -59.65
C THR A 720 3.35 4.74 -59.39
N CYS A 721 3.24 5.62 -60.40
CA CYS A 721 3.32 7.07 -60.18
C CYS A 721 2.18 7.59 -59.27
N TYR A 722 0.96 7.06 -59.41
CA TYR A 722 -0.15 7.42 -58.53
C TYR A 722 0.05 6.92 -57.10
N LEU A 723 0.59 5.71 -56.91
CA LEU A 723 0.97 5.20 -55.60
C LEU A 723 2.02 6.09 -54.92
N ILE A 724 3.09 6.45 -55.64
CA ILE A 724 4.13 7.37 -55.13
C ILE A 724 3.52 8.72 -54.75
N PHE A 725 2.56 9.23 -55.53
CA PHE A 725 1.84 10.45 -55.19
C PHE A 725 1.10 10.33 -53.87
N LEU A 726 0.28 9.28 -53.69
CA LEU A 726 -0.47 9.05 -52.46
C LEU A 726 0.43 8.89 -51.24
N MET A 727 1.52 8.13 -51.38
CA MET A 727 2.53 7.98 -50.33
C MET A 727 3.20 9.32 -50.00
N SER A 728 3.56 10.11 -51.01
CA SER A 728 4.18 11.42 -50.80
C SER A 728 3.25 12.41 -50.09
N GLU A 729 1.93 12.34 -50.33
CA GLU A 729 0.95 13.19 -49.65
C GLU A 729 0.80 12.88 -48.17
N LYS A 730 1.15 11.66 -47.72
CA LYS A 730 1.19 11.27 -46.31
C LYS A 730 2.42 11.82 -45.56
N LEU A 731 3.44 12.27 -46.28
CA LEU A 731 4.65 12.84 -45.68
C LEU A 731 4.50 14.34 -45.39
N PRO A 732 5.13 14.86 -44.32
CA PRO A 732 5.28 16.29 -44.05
C PRO A 732 5.91 17.04 -45.23
N LYS A 733 5.59 18.33 -45.39
CA LYS A 733 6.07 19.14 -46.53
C LYS A 733 7.60 19.19 -46.69
N GLN A 734 8.35 19.09 -45.59
CA GLN A 734 9.81 19.14 -45.59
C GLN A 734 10.44 17.85 -46.19
N ASP A 735 9.80 16.71 -45.95
CA ASP A 735 10.31 15.38 -46.34
C ASP A 735 9.79 14.89 -47.69
N ARG A 736 8.61 15.36 -48.09
CA ARG A 736 7.90 14.96 -49.31
C ARG A 736 8.76 15.05 -50.57
N GLU A 737 9.44 16.17 -50.77
CA GLU A 737 10.25 16.38 -51.97
C GLU A 737 11.55 15.57 -51.95
N ASN A 738 12.14 15.38 -50.78
CA ASN A 738 13.36 14.57 -50.64
C ASN A 738 13.06 13.09 -50.88
N TRP A 739 12.03 12.56 -50.22
CA TRP A 739 11.62 11.18 -50.38
C TRP A 739 11.22 10.86 -51.82
N LYS A 740 10.34 11.69 -52.41
CA LYS A 740 9.87 11.52 -53.80
C LYS A 740 11.02 11.54 -54.80
N ARG A 741 11.99 12.44 -54.64
CA ARG A 741 13.16 12.50 -55.54
C ARG A 741 13.98 11.22 -55.50
N ASN A 742 14.21 10.68 -54.30
CA ASN A 742 15.03 9.49 -54.11
C ASN A 742 14.29 8.22 -54.57
N ILE A 743 12.99 8.08 -54.28
CA ILE A 743 12.23 6.89 -54.69
C ILE A 743 12.02 6.84 -56.21
N LEU A 744 11.81 7.97 -56.89
CA LEU A 744 11.74 8.03 -58.36
C LEU A 744 13.06 7.59 -59.00
N LYS A 745 14.20 7.91 -58.38
CA LYS A 745 15.53 7.46 -58.81
C LYS A 745 15.74 5.96 -58.58
N ILE A 746 15.23 5.41 -57.48
CA ILE A 746 15.30 3.96 -57.20
C ILE A 746 14.47 3.16 -58.23
N LEU A 747 13.32 3.70 -58.63
CA LEU A 747 12.36 3.04 -59.53
C LEU A 747 12.53 3.37 -61.03
N ASP A 748 13.59 4.12 -61.39
CA ASP A 748 13.89 4.54 -62.76
C ASP A 748 12.72 5.26 -63.48
N ILE A 749 12.10 6.20 -62.76
CA ILE A 749 11.02 7.07 -63.27
C ILE A 749 11.56 8.50 -63.42
N GLU A 750 11.58 9.00 -64.66
CA GLU A 750 11.93 10.40 -64.91
C GLU A 750 10.93 11.36 -64.26
N GLU A 751 11.43 12.44 -63.65
CA GLU A 751 10.59 13.43 -62.96
C GLU A 751 9.61 14.14 -63.92
N SER A 752 10.02 14.34 -65.18
CA SER A 752 9.17 14.86 -66.27
C SER A 752 7.97 13.95 -66.54
N TYR A 753 8.21 12.63 -66.60
CA TYR A 753 7.18 11.62 -66.81
C TYR A 753 6.24 11.55 -65.60
N TYR A 754 6.78 11.51 -64.38
CA TYR A 754 5.99 11.50 -63.15
C TYR A 754 5.03 12.70 -63.11
N LYS A 755 5.51 13.93 -63.32
CA LYS A 755 4.68 15.16 -63.29
C LYS A 755 3.55 15.16 -64.31
N SER A 756 3.74 14.52 -65.47
CA SER A 756 2.71 14.42 -66.51
C SER A 756 1.65 13.36 -66.22
N LYS A 757 2.00 12.29 -65.48
CA LYS A 757 1.22 11.04 -65.45
C LYS A 757 0.69 10.62 -64.07
N TYR A 758 1.20 11.19 -62.98
CA TYR A 758 0.85 10.77 -61.62
C TYR A 758 -0.64 10.89 -61.26
N LYS A 759 -1.41 11.81 -61.86
CA LYS A 759 -2.87 11.93 -61.66
C LYS A 759 -3.72 11.22 -62.71
N GLU A 760 -3.12 10.54 -63.67
CA GLU A 760 -3.86 9.90 -64.76
C GLU A 760 -4.87 8.84 -64.26
N PRO A 761 -4.61 8.08 -63.17
CA PRO A 761 -5.60 7.14 -62.65
C PRO A 761 -6.87 7.77 -62.07
N VAL A 762 -6.85 9.06 -61.76
CA VAL A 762 -7.98 9.86 -61.27
C VAL A 762 -8.31 11.04 -62.20
N SER A 763 -7.92 10.93 -63.47
CA SER A 763 -8.27 11.90 -64.51
C SER A 763 -9.77 11.89 -64.82
N ASP A 764 -10.27 12.87 -65.58
CA ASP A 764 -11.69 12.98 -65.93
C ASP A 764 -12.23 11.75 -66.69
N PHE A 765 -11.34 11.03 -67.40
CA PHE A 765 -11.69 9.81 -68.14
C PHE A 765 -10.63 8.70 -67.92
N PRO A 766 -10.57 8.08 -66.74
CA PRO A 766 -9.59 7.04 -66.46
C PRO A 766 -10.03 5.71 -67.07
N SER A 767 -9.07 4.90 -67.51
CA SER A 767 -9.37 3.52 -67.94
C SER A 767 -9.99 2.71 -66.80
N ASP A 768 -10.78 1.70 -67.11
CA ASP A 768 -11.46 0.89 -66.08
C ASP A 768 -10.47 0.24 -65.10
N SER A 769 -9.30 -0.16 -65.60
CA SER A 769 -8.21 -0.73 -64.80
C SER A 769 -7.59 0.31 -63.87
N ASN A 770 -7.44 1.55 -64.32
CA ASN A 770 -6.96 2.66 -63.49
C ASN A 770 -7.96 3.09 -62.43
N ARG A 771 -9.26 3.15 -62.78
CA ARG A 771 -10.34 3.45 -61.84
C ARG A 771 -10.44 2.40 -60.73
N LYS A 772 -10.26 1.12 -61.08
CA LYS A 772 -10.23 0.02 -60.11
C LYS A 772 -9.05 0.17 -59.15
N PHE A 773 -7.84 0.38 -59.67
CA PHE A 773 -6.65 0.57 -58.85
C PHE A 773 -6.75 1.79 -57.93
N ALA A 774 -7.26 2.93 -58.43
CA ALA A 774 -7.44 4.12 -57.61
C ALA A 774 -8.40 3.88 -56.44
N LYS A 775 -9.48 3.10 -56.65
CA LYS A 775 -10.43 2.72 -55.59
C LYS A 775 -9.82 1.77 -54.56
N GLU A 776 -8.97 0.85 -54.99
CA GLU A 776 -8.24 -0.06 -54.09
C GLU A 776 -7.25 0.74 -53.23
N MET A 777 -6.50 1.66 -53.82
CA MET A 777 -5.59 2.53 -53.07
C MET A 777 -6.33 3.49 -52.12
N ASP A 778 -7.48 4.04 -52.53
CA ASP A 778 -8.32 4.85 -51.64
C ASP A 778 -8.75 4.10 -50.37
N GLY A 779 -8.91 2.77 -50.45
CA GLY A 779 -9.21 1.93 -49.29
C GLY A 779 -8.02 1.70 -48.35
N ILE A 780 -6.79 1.74 -48.88
CA ILE A 780 -5.55 1.59 -48.09
C ILE A 780 -5.15 2.91 -47.42
N PHE A 781 -5.38 4.04 -48.09
CA PHE A 781 -4.95 5.37 -47.61
C PHE A 781 -6.03 6.17 -46.84
N ARG A 782 -7.24 5.62 -46.64
CA ARG A 782 -8.30 6.18 -45.76
C ARG A 782 -8.26 5.51 -44.40
#